data_AF-A0AAN6MTR4-F1
#
_entry.id   AF-A0AAN6MTR4-F1
#
_cell.length_a   1.000
_cell.length_b   1.000
_cell.length_c   1.000
_cell.angle_alpha   90.00
_cell.angle_beta   90.00
_cell.angle_gamma   90.00
#
_symmetry.space_group_name_H-M   'P 1'
#
loop_
_entity.id
_entity.type
_entity.pdbx_description
1 polymer ?
#
loop_
_entity_poly.entity_id
_entity_poly.type
_entity_poly.pdbx_seq_one_letter_code
_entity_poly.pdbx_strand_id
1 'polypeptide(L)'
;MGKRAARWASLASRATLVQKLLNRLALGNKRVQRTLQLSLLLTKVLVAAPSRSSHKSGTAGPASPGPRSRPHPGRNNTKLSTSTTPSANPTPHGELLVRLAQPCLDLAPWIYTLFLARLPFLSFFLSFSPLPLLAHAMASSYAHSTTSSSDISTPRSISPSSSSAASASARSSQSSISSSKRMSISSSRRISAANPMSSVDISAIEEAMRMASLDTLRGYAQNRYNNEVRQYAPTQYVSQSQALGYQVLTEPMWNKGLSFTPEQRISKNLTGLIPHVMEDGDKQCERALKMIRSRSTNIDRYLYLSTLKSQNADLFYRLLIDNARELMPLVYTPTIGDVCLQYSTLYTRPEALYISIKQRKSMKTILRNWPYPNPEICVVTDGSRILGLGDLGVNGVGIPIGKLALYTAAAGIHPDKTLPIVLDCGTANEANLKDPLYLGLRAKRVSVAEQQEFMDEFMVAAAEVYPDMVVQFEDFESEKAFNYLDRYRNTYKCFNDDIQGTGAVVLGGYIGAVNLSGVPIEEQRLVFMGAGSAGVGVAKQLVEYYTKRGLSEQAAKDKFWLVDTKGLVTKDRGDKLAEHKKYFARSDNSGHQFRTLEEVIEYVKPTALVGLTATFGVFTESVVRALKASVDAGGLGRRPILFPLSNPLSKAECTFEQAVTWTDGTVIFASGSPFSSFSVKLSDHAVTYHPNQGNNVYVFPGIGLGAILAKASRVTDNMIYTSAAALAGSLNAEEIHKGLIYPRIERVREANMIVAREVMKAARRDGVSQLPEEQWLEWEEWGDPALDKFIKARIYDPEL
;
A
#
# COMPACT_ATOMS: atom_id res chain seq x y z
N MET A 1 39.25 41.13 15.06
CA MET A 1 38.29 40.63 14.03
C MET A 1 36.82 40.64 14.47
N GLY A 2 36.46 40.20 15.69
CA GLY A 2 35.06 39.93 16.11
C GLY A 2 33.96 40.95 15.73
N LYS A 3 34.20 42.27 15.84
CA LYS A 3 33.19 43.31 15.49
C LYS A 3 32.75 43.30 14.01
N ARG A 4 33.49 42.67 13.08
CA ARG A 4 32.99 42.44 11.70
C ARG A 4 32.11 41.19 11.59
N ALA A 5 32.49 40.08 12.24
CA ALA A 5 31.70 38.84 12.20
C ALA A 5 30.27 39.03 12.74
N ALA A 6 30.10 39.78 13.83
CA ALA A 6 28.78 40.09 14.38
C ALA A 6 27.88 40.88 13.40
N ARG A 7 28.46 41.79 12.59
CA ARG A 7 27.69 42.49 11.54
C ARG A 7 27.25 41.54 10.43
N TRP A 8 28.11 40.63 9.97
CA TRP A 8 27.75 39.63 8.96
C TRP A 8 26.67 38.66 9.44
N ALA A 9 26.75 38.17 10.68
CA ALA A 9 25.70 37.34 11.28
C ALA A 9 24.35 38.09 11.38
N SER A 10 24.38 39.37 11.75
CA SER A 10 23.17 40.21 11.78
C SER A 10 22.55 40.43 10.39
N LEU A 11 23.38 40.59 9.34
CA LEU A 11 22.91 40.70 7.96
C LEU A 11 22.31 39.38 7.45
N ALA A 12 22.96 38.24 7.72
CA ALA A 12 22.44 36.91 7.37
C ALA A 12 21.08 36.64 8.02
N SER A 13 20.96 36.88 9.33
CA SER A 13 19.70 36.73 10.08
C SER A 13 18.57 37.60 9.52
N ARG A 14 18.87 38.87 9.18
CA ARG A 14 17.91 39.78 8.54
C ARG A 14 17.49 39.30 7.15
N ALA A 15 18.42 38.78 6.34
CA ALA A 15 18.09 38.19 5.04
C ALA A 15 17.18 36.95 5.17
N THR A 16 17.41 36.08 6.16
CA THR A 16 16.51 34.95 6.45
C THR A 16 15.12 35.41 6.89
N LEU A 17 15.03 36.48 7.68
CA LEU A 17 13.75 37.05 8.11
C LEU A 17 12.97 37.66 6.94
N VAL A 18 13.65 38.40 6.04
CA VAL A 18 13.06 38.93 4.81
C VAL A 18 12.58 37.81 3.89
N GLN A 19 13.35 36.72 3.73
CA GLN A 19 12.90 35.55 2.95
C GLN A 19 11.66 34.90 3.55
N LYS A 20 11.56 34.79 4.88
CA LYS A 20 10.34 34.28 5.56
C LYS A 20 9.14 35.22 5.40
N LEU A 21 9.36 36.53 5.31
CA LEU A 21 8.29 37.51 5.03
C LEU A 21 7.82 37.40 3.56
N LEU A 22 8.75 37.37 2.61
CA LEU A 22 8.47 37.25 1.17
C LEU A 22 7.75 35.92 0.85
N ASN A 23 8.10 34.82 1.51
CA ASN A 23 7.42 33.54 1.34
C ASN A 23 6.01 33.51 1.96
N ARG A 24 5.65 34.47 2.82
CA ARG A 24 4.29 34.63 3.38
C ARG A 24 3.41 35.62 2.59
N LEU A 25 4.00 36.47 1.76
CA LEU A 25 3.29 37.45 0.94
C LEU A 25 3.14 36.92 -0.49
N ALA A 26 1.94 36.46 -0.85
CA ALA A 26 1.63 35.80 -2.12
C ALA A 26 1.66 36.76 -3.33
N LEU A 27 2.86 37.19 -3.73
CA LEU A 27 3.11 38.09 -4.85
C LEU A 27 3.06 37.32 -6.19
N GLY A 28 1.88 37.29 -6.82
CA GLY A 28 1.64 36.60 -8.11
C GLY A 28 2.40 37.12 -9.34
N ASN A 29 3.35 38.05 -9.19
CA ASN A 29 4.09 38.65 -10.30
C ASN A 29 5.47 38.00 -10.51
N LYS A 30 5.53 37.06 -11.47
CA LYS A 30 6.72 36.27 -11.82
C LYS A 30 7.97 37.09 -12.22
N ARG A 31 7.83 38.38 -12.61
CA ARG A 31 9.00 39.25 -12.89
C ARG A 31 9.71 39.68 -11.61
N VAL A 32 8.96 40.14 -10.60
CA VAL A 32 9.53 40.59 -9.31
C VAL A 32 10.29 39.47 -8.61
N GLN A 33 9.70 38.26 -8.61
CA GLN A 33 10.28 37.08 -7.98
C GLN A 33 11.64 36.67 -8.60
N ARG A 34 11.76 36.76 -9.95
CA ARG A 34 13.02 36.50 -10.66
C ARG A 34 14.09 37.55 -10.35
N THR A 35 13.74 38.84 -10.29
CA THR A 35 14.70 39.92 -9.97
C THR A 35 15.27 39.78 -8.55
N LEU A 36 14.43 39.40 -7.58
CA LEU A 36 14.86 39.13 -6.20
C LEU A 36 15.78 37.90 -6.11
N GLN A 37 15.49 36.82 -6.84
CA GLN A 37 16.36 35.64 -6.91
C GLN A 37 17.74 35.96 -7.50
N LEU A 38 17.81 36.78 -8.55
CA LEU A 38 19.08 37.20 -9.16
C LEU A 38 19.95 37.99 -8.17
N SER A 39 19.33 38.91 -7.42
CA SER A 39 20.00 39.73 -6.41
C SER A 39 20.55 38.88 -5.24
N LEU A 40 19.80 37.84 -4.82
CA LEU A 40 20.26 36.88 -3.82
C LEU A 40 21.46 36.06 -4.31
N LEU A 41 21.47 35.69 -5.60
CA LEU A 41 22.54 34.88 -6.20
C LEU A 41 23.86 35.67 -6.28
N LEU A 42 23.82 36.91 -6.76
CA LEU A 42 24.95 37.84 -6.75
C LEU A 42 25.50 38.07 -5.33
N THR A 43 24.61 38.23 -4.34
CA THR A 43 25.00 38.39 -2.93
C THR A 43 25.74 37.16 -2.39
N LYS A 44 25.36 35.94 -2.79
CA LYS A 44 26.07 34.72 -2.39
C LYS A 44 27.46 34.60 -3.05
N VAL A 45 27.57 34.92 -4.34
CA VAL A 45 28.86 34.86 -5.06
C VAL A 45 29.89 35.83 -4.44
N LEU A 46 29.46 37.04 -4.07
CA LEU A 46 30.33 38.05 -3.43
C LEU A 46 30.83 37.69 -2.02
N VAL A 47 30.26 36.66 -1.37
CA VAL A 47 30.70 36.17 -0.05
C VAL A 47 31.68 35.00 -0.17
N ALA A 48 31.77 34.34 -1.32
CA ALA A 48 32.51 33.09 -1.52
C ALA A 48 33.86 33.27 -2.25
N ALA A 49 34.77 34.06 -1.67
CA ALA A 49 36.14 34.25 -2.17
C ALA A 49 37.20 34.02 -1.07
N PRO A 50 37.97 32.90 -1.11
CA PRO A 50 38.88 32.54 -0.02
C PRO A 50 40.24 33.23 -0.11
N SER A 51 40.72 33.75 1.03
CA SER A 51 42.09 34.28 1.15
C SER A 51 43.08 33.16 1.48
N ARG A 52 44.07 32.94 0.60
CA ARG A 52 45.22 32.07 0.90
C ARG A 52 46.28 32.86 1.69
N SER A 53 46.74 32.30 2.80
CA SER A 53 48.01 32.64 3.44
C SER A 53 48.74 31.35 3.81
N SER A 54 50.07 31.39 3.84
CA SER A 54 50.92 30.18 3.93
C SER A 54 51.72 30.17 5.23
N HIS A 55 51.93 28.99 5.81
CA HIS A 55 53.04 28.74 6.72
C HIS A 55 53.52 27.29 6.63
N LYS A 56 54.80 27.07 6.93
CA LYS A 56 55.47 25.76 6.94
C LYS A 56 55.82 25.35 8.37
N SER A 57 55.78 24.05 8.66
CA SER A 57 56.58 23.37 9.68
C SER A 57 56.55 21.86 9.41
N GLY A 58 57.63 21.13 9.72
CA GLY A 58 57.65 19.66 9.53
C GLY A 58 58.85 18.97 10.18
N THR A 59 58.65 17.71 10.54
CA THR A 59 59.61 16.74 11.14
C THR A 59 59.05 15.31 10.95
N ALA A 60 59.78 14.19 11.06
CA ALA A 60 61.18 13.88 10.69
C ALA A 60 61.47 12.35 10.88
N GLY A 61 61.08 11.47 9.93
CA GLY A 61 61.55 10.07 9.83
C GLY A 61 61.19 9.11 11.00
N PRO A 62 61.79 7.89 11.06
CA PRO A 62 62.70 7.24 10.10
C PRO A 62 62.09 5.98 9.40
N ALA A 63 62.89 5.25 8.61
CA ALA A 63 62.49 4.11 7.78
C ALA A 63 63.25 2.81 8.10
N SER A 64 62.80 1.66 7.57
CA SER A 64 63.51 0.36 7.52
C SER A 64 62.75 -0.65 6.59
N PRO A 65 63.34 -1.77 6.12
CA PRO A 65 63.77 -1.82 4.71
C PRO A 65 63.29 -3.06 3.91
N GLY A 66 63.75 -3.22 2.67
CA GLY A 66 63.57 -4.44 1.86
C GLY A 66 64.78 -4.83 0.98
N PRO A 67 64.82 -6.06 0.41
CA PRO A 67 65.85 -6.52 -0.55
C PRO A 67 65.34 -6.47 -2.02
N ARG A 68 66.08 -5.87 -2.98
CA ARG A 68 67.14 -6.48 -3.84
C ARG A 68 66.62 -7.60 -4.79
N SER A 69 66.37 -7.33 -6.08
CA SER A 69 67.32 -7.30 -7.26
C SER A 69 67.72 -8.71 -7.76
N ARG A 70 67.84 -9.08 -9.06
CA ARG A 70 68.30 -8.44 -10.34
C ARG A 70 67.99 -9.47 -11.50
N PRO A 71 68.37 -9.34 -12.81
CA PRO A 71 68.91 -8.22 -13.61
C PRO A 71 68.23 -7.99 -15.01
N HIS A 72 68.85 -7.08 -15.80
CA HIS A 72 68.61 -6.63 -17.20
C HIS A 72 69.14 -7.61 -18.30
N PRO A 73 69.10 -7.32 -19.66
CA PRO A 73 68.90 -6.03 -20.36
C PRO A 73 68.04 -5.99 -21.67
N GLY A 74 67.70 -4.76 -22.11
CA GLY A 74 67.20 -4.43 -23.45
C GLY A 74 67.40 -2.93 -23.80
N ARG A 75 68.04 -2.65 -24.95
CA ARG A 75 68.39 -1.30 -25.50
C ARG A 75 67.15 -0.53 -26.04
N ASN A 76 67.11 0.78 -26.30
CA ASN A 76 68.13 1.86 -26.37
C ASN A 76 67.50 3.29 -26.27
N ASN A 77 68.31 4.31 -25.95
CA ASN A 77 68.38 5.73 -26.43
C ASN A 77 67.17 6.39 -27.16
N THR A 78 66.81 7.70 -27.05
CA THR A 78 67.33 8.96 -26.41
C THR A 78 66.22 10.06 -26.53
N LYS A 79 66.26 11.37 -26.17
CA LYS A 79 67.18 12.41 -25.61
C LYS A 79 66.29 13.49 -24.89
N LEU A 80 66.74 14.25 -23.87
CA LEU A 80 67.18 15.68 -23.86
C LEU A 80 66.37 16.70 -24.69
N SER A 81 66.11 17.97 -24.26
CA SER A 81 66.52 18.71 -23.02
C SER A 81 65.78 20.06 -22.81
N THR A 82 65.89 20.65 -21.59
CA THR A 82 65.97 22.11 -21.21
C THR A 82 64.96 23.12 -21.83
N SER A 83 64.11 23.90 -21.13
CA SER A 83 64.21 24.77 -19.91
C SER A 83 64.74 26.21 -20.10
N THR A 84 63.91 27.26 -19.90
CA THR A 84 64.24 28.61 -19.32
C THR A 84 63.02 29.53 -19.19
N THR A 85 63.06 30.50 -18.26
CA THR A 85 62.22 31.72 -18.15
C THR A 85 63.13 32.94 -17.88
N PRO A 86 62.75 34.22 -18.18
CA PRO A 86 62.19 35.12 -17.13
C PRO A 86 61.36 36.36 -17.63
N SER A 87 60.92 37.24 -16.69
CA SER A 87 60.58 38.70 -16.86
C SER A 87 59.29 39.11 -17.63
N ALA A 88 58.54 40.20 -17.37
CA ALA A 88 58.29 41.08 -16.19
C ALA A 88 57.00 41.99 -16.40
N ASN A 89 56.62 42.81 -15.41
CA ASN A 89 55.42 43.68 -15.27
C ASN A 89 55.37 44.92 -16.22
N PRO A 90 54.25 45.72 -16.38
CA PRO A 90 53.18 46.04 -15.38
C PRO A 90 51.69 46.24 -15.84
N THR A 91 50.86 46.66 -14.85
CA THR A 91 49.45 47.18 -14.78
C THR A 91 48.87 47.98 -15.97
N PRO A 92 47.52 48.09 -16.17
CA PRO A 92 46.52 48.41 -15.11
C PRO A 92 45.04 47.91 -15.22
N HIS A 93 44.37 47.74 -14.06
CA HIS A 93 42.90 47.76 -13.94
C HIS A 93 42.45 48.33 -12.57
N GLY A 94 42.05 49.61 -12.54
CA GLY A 94 41.52 50.26 -11.33
C GLY A 94 40.20 51.02 -11.53
N GLU A 95 40.02 51.70 -12.67
CA GLU A 95 38.93 52.67 -12.85
C GLU A 95 37.59 52.07 -13.30
N LEU A 96 37.57 50.83 -13.81
CA LEU A 96 36.35 50.23 -14.39
C LEU A 96 35.26 49.93 -13.33
N LEU A 97 35.66 49.67 -12.08
CA LEU A 97 34.75 49.29 -10.99
C LEU A 97 33.90 50.45 -10.46
N VAL A 98 34.34 51.70 -10.63
CA VAL A 98 33.62 52.87 -10.09
C VAL A 98 32.41 53.24 -10.96
N ARG A 99 32.48 53.01 -12.29
CA ARG A 99 31.42 53.41 -13.23
C ARG A 99 30.18 52.49 -13.27
N LEU A 100 30.21 51.33 -12.61
CA LEU A 100 29.12 50.34 -12.65
C LEU A 100 28.19 50.33 -11.42
N ALA A 101 28.54 51.06 -10.35
CA ALA A 101 27.78 51.03 -9.08
C ALA A 101 26.66 52.08 -8.98
N GLN A 102 26.72 53.16 -9.77
CA GLN A 102 25.85 54.34 -9.60
C GLN A 102 24.34 54.06 -9.78
N PRO A 103 23.87 53.36 -10.84
CA PRO A 103 22.44 53.28 -11.16
C PRO A 103 21.55 52.56 -10.13
N CYS A 104 22.15 51.86 -9.17
CA CYS A 104 21.41 51.10 -8.15
C CYS A 104 21.06 51.91 -6.89
N LEU A 105 21.60 53.13 -6.72
CA LEU A 105 21.35 53.97 -5.54
C LEU A 105 20.14 54.91 -5.73
N ASP A 106 19.89 55.36 -6.96
CA ASP A 106 18.89 56.40 -7.26
C ASP A 106 17.42 55.89 -7.24
N LEU A 107 17.20 54.57 -7.16
CA LEU A 107 15.86 53.95 -7.14
C LEU A 107 15.19 53.91 -5.76
N ALA A 108 15.89 54.27 -4.68
CA ALA A 108 15.36 54.21 -3.31
C ALA A 108 14.13 55.13 -3.04
N PRO A 109 14.05 56.39 -3.54
CA PRO A 109 12.97 57.31 -3.16
C PRO A 109 11.57 56.89 -3.64
N TRP A 110 11.46 56.34 -4.85
CA TRP A 110 10.17 56.08 -5.51
C TRP A 110 9.33 54.98 -4.83
N ILE A 111 9.98 54.00 -4.21
CA ILE A 111 9.30 52.87 -3.56
C ILE A 111 8.61 53.31 -2.27
N TYR A 112 9.11 54.35 -1.60
CA TYR A 112 8.54 54.85 -0.33
C TYR A 112 7.21 55.61 -0.56
N THR A 113 7.13 56.41 -1.62
CA THR A 113 5.93 57.21 -1.94
C THR A 113 4.73 56.34 -2.35
N LEU A 114 4.99 55.20 -2.99
CA LEU A 114 3.96 54.25 -3.42
C LEU A 114 3.28 53.47 -2.27
N PHE A 115 3.83 53.50 -1.05
CA PHE A 115 3.37 52.67 0.06
C PHE A 115 2.51 53.40 1.11
N LEU A 116 2.39 54.73 1.03
CA LEU A 116 1.63 55.55 1.99
C LEU A 116 0.24 55.99 1.48
N ALA A 117 -0.17 55.54 0.28
CA ALA A 117 -1.43 55.93 -0.33
C ALA A 117 -2.46 54.77 -0.37
N ARG A 118 -3.59 54.98 0.33
CA ARG A 118 -4.91 54.28 0.24
C ARG A 118 -5.16 53.02 1.09
N LEU A 119 -5.78 53.26 2.25
CA LEU A 119 -7.03 52.64 2.73
C LEU A 119 -7.68 53.63 3.74
N PRO A 120 -8.98 53.58 4.07
CA PRO A 120 -10.13 52.88 3.46
C PRO A 120 -11.27 53.85 3.03
N PHE A 121 -12.41 53.36 2.52
CA PHE A 121 -13.79 53.67 3.01
C PHE A 121 -14.88 52.85 2.24
N LEU A 122 -16.17 53.22 2.33
CA LEU A 122 -17.32 52.30 2.33
C LEU A 122 -18.45 52.67 1.33
N SER A 123 -19.13 51.64 0.79
CA SER A 123 -20.57 51.55 0.41
C SER A 123 -21.22 52.30 -0.79
N PHE A 124 -22.19 51.58 -1.40
CA PHE A 124 -23.50 51.98 -1.97
C PHE A 124 -23.71 52.30 -3.48
N PHE A 125 -24.89 51.85 -3.97
CA PHE A 125 -25.59 52.04 -5.27
C PHE A 125 -24.90 51.53 -6.57
N LEU A 126 -25.62 51.31 -7.70
CA LEU A 126 -26.82 50.51 -8.03
C LEU A 126 -27.05 50.60 -9.56
N SER A 127 -27.76 49.63 -10.17
CA SER A 127 -28.40 49.68 -11.51
C SER A 127 -27.53 49.99 -12.76
N PHE A 128 -27.52 49.07 -13.74
CA PHE A 128 -28.36 49.20 -14.95
C PHE A 128 -28.14 48.03 -15.96
N SER A 129 -29.25 47.58 -16.53
CA SER A 129 -29.39 46.71 -17.72
C SER A 129 -30.50 47.38 -18.60
N PRO A 130 -30.98 46.86 -19.77
CA PRO A 130 -30.70 45.57 -20.44
C PRO A 130 -30.69 45.58 -22.01
N LEU A 131 -30.67 44.38 -22.63
CA LEU A 131 -31.20 44.04 -23.99
C LEU A 131 -30.48 44.58 -25.26
N PRO A 132 -30.76 44.06 -26.49
CA PRO A 132 -31.45 42.81 -26.90
C PRO A 132 -30.74 41.93 -27.98
N LEU A 133 -31.28 40.70 -28.18
CA LEU A 133 -31.50 39.91 -29.42
C LEU A 133 -30.63 40.16 -30.69
N LEU A 134 -30.18 39.11 -31.40
CA LEU A 134 -31.05 38.29 -32.25
C LEU A 134 -30.50 36.87 -32.55
N ALA A 135 -31.35 36.00 -33.10
CA ALA A 135 -31.00 34.71 -33.67
C ALA A 135 -31.56 34.57 -35.10
N HIS A 136 -30.97 33.70 -35.92
CA HIS A 136 -31.63 33.08 -37.08
C HIS A 136 -30.98 31.72 -37.41
N ALA A 137 -31.75 30.85 -38.05
CA ALA A 137 -31.34 29.52 -38.48
C ALA A 137 -31.43 29.39 -40.01
N MET A 138 -30.80 28.35 -40.56
CA MET A 138 -31.17 27.75 -41.85
C MET A 138 -30.82 26.26 -41.84
N ALA A 139 -31.54 25.47 -42.61
CA ALA A 139 -31.39 24.01 -42.67
C ALA A 139 -31.57 23.49 -44.11
N SER A 140 -30.89 22.39 -44.43
CA SER A 140 -31.18 21.46 -45.54
C SER A 140 -30.37 20.19 -45.27
N SER A 141 -30.93 19.02 -44.97
CA SER A 141 -31.96 18.20 -45.65
C SER A 141 -31.42 17.38 -46.82
N TYR A 142 -31.21 16.08 -46.58
CA TYR A 142 -31.52 15.02 -47.55
C TYR A 142 -32.01 13.80 -46.76
N ALA A 143 -33.03 13.12 -47.28
CA ALA A 143 -33.65 11.97 -46.61
C ALA A 143 -34.19 10.99 -47.65
N HIS A 144 -33.95 9.70 -47.44
CA HIS A 144 -34.73 8.61 -48.04
C HIS A 144 -34.91 7.50 -47.00
N SER A 145 -36.07 6.86 -47.07
CA SER A 145 -36.55 5.79 -46.18
C SER A 145 -36.17 4.40 -46.76
N THR A 146 -36.53 3.23 -46.20
CA THR A 146 -37.69 2.89 -45.35
C THR A 146 -37.47 1.52 -44.68
N THR A 147 -38.05 1.29 -43.48
CA THR A 147 -38.42 -0.03 -42.85
C THR A 147 -37.35 -1.14 -42.69
N SER A 148 -37.29 -1.95 -41.63
CA SER A 148 -37.92 -2.05 -40.29
C SER A 148 -37.17 -3.18 -39.52
N SER A 149 -37.51 -3.75 -38.34
CA SER A 149 -38.63 -3.66 -37.39
C SER A 149 -38.19 -4.16 -35.98
N SER A 150 -39.13 -4.19 -35.02
CA SER A 150 -39.12 -4.91 -33.72
C SER A 150 -38.16 -4.46 -32.61
N ASP A 151 -38.75 -4.10 -31.46
CA ASP A 151 -38.07 -3.69 -30.23
C ASP A 151 -37.85 -4.85 -29.24
N ILE A 152 -36.68 -4.80 -28.60
CA ILE A 152 -36.43 -4.92 -27.14
C ILE A 152 -37.47 -5.67 -26.28
N SER A 153 -37.02 -6.70 -25.56
CA SER A 153 -37.34 -6.85 -24.12
C SER A 153 -36.43 -7.82 -23.36
N THR A 154 -35.93 -7.37 -22.21
CA THR A 154 -35.25 -8.17 -21.18
C THR A 154 -36.21 -8.55 -20.06
N PRO A 155 -36.08 -9.72 -19.41
CA PRO A 155 -36.69 -9.98 -18.11
C PRO A 155 -35.68 -9.92 -16.95
N ARG A 156 -35.97 -9.10 -15.94
CA ARG A 156 -35.65 -9.43 -14.54
C ARG A 156 -36.82 -10.24 -13.98
N SER A 157 -36.58 -11.07 -12.97
CA SER A 157 -37.66 -11.62 -12.13
C SER A 157 -37.25 -11.67 -10.66
N ILE A 158 -38.20 -11.27 -9.81
CA ILE A 158 -38.26 -11.56 -8.37
C ILE A 158 -39.64 -12.19 -8.15
N SER A 159 -39.74 -13.15 -7.22
CA SER A 159 -40.98 -13.88 -6.90
C SER A 159 -42.11 -12.94 -6.42
N PRO A 160 -43.38 -13.40 -6.44
CA PRO A 160 -43.88 -14.01 -5.19
C PRO A 160 -44.92 -15.16 -5.35
N SER A 161 -44.97 -15.97 -4.30
CA SER A 161 -46.14 -16.62 -3.66
C SER A 161 -47.33 -17.25 -4.44
N SER A 162 -47.56 -18.53 -4.12
CA SER A 162 -48.84 -19.16 -3.69
C SER A 162 -50.02 -19.43 -4.65
N SER A 163 -50.56 -20.66 -4.50
CA SER A 163 -51.94 -21.13 -4.78
C SER A 163 -52.48 -21.11 -6.23
N SER A 164 -53.32 -22.07 -6.66
CA SER A 164 -53.63 -23.42 -6.13
C SER A 164 -54.50 -24.25 -7.11
N ALA A 165 -54.29 -25.57 -7.13
CA ALA A 165 -55.25 -26.63 -7.47
C ALA A 165 -55.84 -26.77 -8.90
N ALA A 166 -55.87 -28.04 -9.36
CA ALA A 166 -56.88 -28.68 -10.21
C ALA A 166 -57.07 -28.22 -11.69
N SER A 167 -57.45 -29.08 -12.65
CA SER A 167 -57.46 -30.57 -12.74
C SER A 167 -57.87 -31.03 -14.14
N ALA A 168 -57.58 -32.30 -14.50
CA ALA A 168 -58.23 -33.09 -15.58
C ALA A 168 -57.96 -32.68 -17.05
N SER A 169 -57.99 -33.56 -18.07
CA SER A 169 -58.03 -35.06 -18.11
C SER A 169 -57.81 -35.61 -19.54
N ALA A 170 -57.42 -36.90 -19.65
CA ALA A 170 -57.49 -37.78 -20.85
C ALA A 170 -56.59 -37.39 -22.06
N ARG A 171 -56.08 -38.28 -22.94
CA ARG A 171 -56.06 -39.76 -23.20
C ARG A 171 -54.89 -39.98 -24.21
N SER A 172 -54.29 -41.14 -24.49
CA SER A 172 -54.09 -42.50 -23.90
C SER A 172 -52.99 -43.20 -24.79
N SER A 173 -52.66 -44.50 -24.86
CA SER A 173 -53.15 -45.78 -24.29
C SER A 173 -52.12 -46.91 -24.57
N GLN A 174 -51.96 -47.88 -23.65
CA GLN A 174 -51.24 -49.20 -23.82
C GLN A 174 -49.71 -49.11 -24.03
N SER A 175 -48.86 -50.10 -23.67
CA SER A 175 -49.02 -51.48 -23.14
C SER A 175 -48.03 -51.71 -21.95
N SER A 176 -48.42 -52.26 -20.79
CA SER A 176 -48.36 -53.69 -20.34
C SER A 176 -46.98 -54.37 -20.48
N ILE A 177 -46.47 -55.25 -19.59
CA ILE A 177 -47.04 -56.12 -18.52
C ILE A 177 -46.13 -56.02 -17.26
N SER A 178 -46.57 -55.42 -16.16
CA SER A 178 -47.18 -56.01 -14.95
C SER A 178 -46.23 -56.61 -13.88
N SER A 179 -46.36 -56.09 -12.65
CA SER A 179 -45.97 -56.74 -11.39
C SER A 179 -47.13 -56.68 -10.39
N SER A 180 -47.40 -57.75 -9.65
CA SER A 180 -48.46 -57.84 -8.62
C SER A 180 -48.23 -59.07 -7.73
N LYS A 181 -48.59 -59.11 -6.45
CA LYS A 181 -49.38 -58.15 -5.64
C LYS A 181 -49.16 -58.38 -4.12
N ARG A 182 -49.25 -57.32 -3.32
CA ARG A 182 -49.71 -57.25 -1.89
C ARG A 182 -48.91 -58.03 -0.82
N MET A 183 -48.47 -57.38 0.27
CA MET A 183 -49.18 -57.04 1.54
C MET A 183 -49.50 -58.29 2.41
N SER A 184 -49.44 -58.24 3.74
CA SER A 184 -49.90 -57.13 4.60
C SER A 184 -49.30 -57.02 6.02
N ILE A 185 -49.42 -55.79 6.56
CA ILE A 185 -49.90 -55.43 7.92
C ILE A 185 -49.05 -55.73 9.18
N SER A 186 -49.26 -54.86 10.18
CA SER A 186 -48.54 -54.74 11.44
C SER A 186 -49.03 -55.68 12.56
N SER A 187 -48.14 -56.08 13.47
CA SER A 187 -48.09 -55.54 14.86
C SER A 187 -47.28 -56.43 15.82
N SER A 188 -46.52 -55.81 16.73
CA SER A 188 -46.33 -56.22 18.14
C SER A 188 -45.22 -55.41 18.83
N ARG A 189 -45.38 -55.15 20.14
CA ARG A 189 -44.29 -54.69 21.02
C ARG A 189 -43.52 -55.91 21.55
N ARG A 190 -42.20 -55.83 21.68
CA ARG A 190 -41.48 -56.02 22.97
C ARG A 190 -39.94 -56.01 22.83
N ILE A 191 -39.33 -55.35 23.81
CA ILE A 191 -38.10 -55.70 24.54
C ILE A 191 -36.77 -55.77 23.76
N SER A 192 -35.75 -55.24 24.42
CA SER A 192 -34.34 -55.16 24.03
C SER A 192 -33.69 -56.50 23.66
N ALA A 193 -32.96 -56.49 22.55
CA ALA A 193 -31.69 -57.21 22.40
C ALA A 193 -30.65 -56.19 21.91
N ALA A 194 -29.47 -56.16 22.52
CA ALA A 194 -28.39 -55.25 22.09
C ALA A 194 -27.79 -55.77 20.78
N ASN A 195 -27.83 -54.96 19.72
CA ASN A 195 -27.26 -55.30 18.42
C ASN A 195 -25.98 -54.47 18.19
N PRO A 196 -24.77 -55.05 18.25
CA PRO A 196 -23.51 -54.30 18.36
C PRO A 196 -23.02 -53.64 17.05
N MET A 197 -23.92 -53.36 16.10
CA MET A 197 -23.62 -52.68 14.83
C MET A 197 -24.63 -51.57 14.47
N SER A 198 -25.25 -50.91 15.45
CA SER A 198 -25.94 -49.65 15.21
C SER A 198 -24.93 -48.52 14.93
N SER A 199 -25.24 -47.65 13.96
CA SER A 199 -24.42 -46.50 13.54
C SER A 199 -23.04 -46.79 12.92
N VAL A 200 -22.95 -47.81 12.05
CA VAL A 200 -22.02 -47.71 10.90
C VAL A 200 -22.58 -46.66 9.95
N ASP A 201 -22.05 -45.44 9.99
CA ASP A 201 -22.49 -44.36 9.09
C ASP A 201 -21.92 -44.60 7.67
N ILE A 202 -22.75 -45.21 6.83
CA ILE A 202 -22.43 -45.48 5.43
C ILE A 202 -22.15 -44.18 4.67
N SER A 203 -22.83 -43.07 5.01
CA SER A 203 -22.57 -41.78 4.35
C SER A 203 -21.21 -41.21 4.72
N ALA A 204 -20.77 -41.35 5.98
CA ALA A 204 -19.43 -40.97 6.40
C ALA A 204 -18.35 -41.89 5.77
N ILE A 205 -18.64 -43.18 5.56
CA ILE A 205 -17.73 -44.11 4.86
C ILE A 205 -17.64 -43.76 3.37
N GLU A 206 -18.76 -43.48 2.69
CA GLU A 206 -18.76 -43.03 1.29
C GLU A 206 -18.06 -41.67 1.12
N GLU A 207 -18.28 -40.74 2.05
CA GLU A 207 -17.58 -39.45 2.10
C GLU A 207 -16.07 -39.67 2.30
N ALA A 208 -15.67 -40.53 3.24
CA ALA A 208 -14.26 -40.85 3.48
C ALA A 208 -13.61 -41.57 2.30
N MET A 209 -14.32 -42.48 1.63
CA MET A 209 -13.86 -43.16 0.41
C MET A 209 -13.73 -42.18 -0.76
N ARG A 210 -14.64 -41.19 -0.88
CA ARG A 210 -14.55 -40.13 -1.88
C ARG A 210 -13.39 -39.18 -1.59
N MET A 211 -13.21 -38.75 -0.34
CA MET A 211 -12.05 -37.94 0.08
C MET A 211 -10.72 -38.69 -0.14
N ALA A 212 -10.68 -39.99 0.16
CA ALA A 212 -9.51 -40.84 -0.08
C ALA A 212 -9.30 -41.22 -1.56
N SER A 213 -10.29 -40.98 -2.44
CA SER A 213 -10.11 -41.08 -3.89
C SER A 213 -9.73 -39.73 -4.52
N LEU A 214 -10.06 -38.59 -3.89
CA LEU A 214 -9.51 -37.27 -4.27
C LEU A 214 -8.01 -37.15 -3.98
N ASP A 215 -7.49 -37.82 -2.93
CA ASP A 215 -6.04 -38.01 -2.71
C ASP A 215 -5.45 -39.08 -3.64
N THR A 216 -5.68 -38.92 -4.96
CA THR A 216 -5.22 -39.84 -6.03
C THR A 216 -3.71 -40.06 -6.01
N LEU A 217 -2.93 -39.05 -5.64
CA LEU A 217 -1.47 -39.03 -5.71
C LEU A 217 -0.80 -39.66 -4.48
N ARG A 218 -1.23 -40.88 -4.12
CA ARG A 218 -0.58 -41.77 -3.12
C ARG A 218 0.93 -41.99 -3.35
N GLY A 219 1.47 -41.62 -4.51
CA GLY A 219 2.92 -41.57 -4.76
C GLY A 219 3.68 -40.65 -3.79
N TYR A 220 3.07 -39.55 -3.35
CA TYR A 220 3.58 -38.65 -2.30
C TYR A 220 3.13 -39.07 -0.89
N ALA A 221 3.04 -40.39 -0.65
CA ALA A 221 2.74 -40.97 0.66
C ALA A 221 3.60 -40.35 1.76
N GLN A 222 2.95 -39.92 2.85
CA GLN A 222 3.55 -39.10 3.93
C GLN A 222 4.90 -39.63 4.43
N ASN A 223 5.05 -40.96 4.51
CA ASN A 223 6.27 -41.59 5.04
C ASN A 223 7.39 -41.81 4.01
N ARG A 224 7.14 -41.63 2.70
CA ARG A 224 8.12 -41.93 1.63
C ARG A 224 9.23 -40.88 1.55
N TYR A 225 8.94 -39.66 1.98
CA TYR A 225 9.88 -38.53 2.06
C TYR A 225 10.03 -38.04 3.51
N ASN A 226 10.14 -38.96 4.48
CA ASN A 226 10.39 -38.64 5.90
C ASN A 226 11.77 -37.99 6.17
N ASN A 227 12.63 -37.95 5.15
CA ASN A 227 13.94 -37.32 5.14
C ASN A 227 13.87 -35.92 4.52
N GLU A 228 14.86 -35.08 4.82
CA GLU A 228 15.12 -33.81 4.12
C GLU A 228 15.15 -34.00 2.59
N VAL A 229 14.31 -33.26 1.86
CA VAL A 229 14.42 -33.14 0.41
C VAL A 229 15.69 -32.36 0.09
N ARG A 230 16.57 -32.95 -0.73
CA ARG A 230 17.85 -32.35 -1.14
C ARG A 230 17.87 -32.11 -2.64
N GLN A 231 18.48 -31.01 -3.07
CA GLN A 231 18.87 -30.82 -4.48
C GLN A 231 19.97 -31.85 -4.81
N TYR A 232 19.81 -32.62 -5.89
CA TYR A 232 20.85 -33.52 -6.40
C TYR A 232 22.02 -32.76 -7.03
N ALA A 233 21.73 -31.58 -7.60
CA ALA A 233 22.69 -30.59 -8.06
C ALA A 233 22.04 -29.19 -7.96
N PRO A 234 22.81 -28.10 -7.81
CA PRO A 234 22.26 -26.74 -7.88
C PRO A 234 21.67 -26.45 -9.27
N THR A 235 20.54 -25.75 -9.32
CA THR A 235 19.95 -25.30 -10.60
C THR A 235 20.86 -24.29 -11.28
N GLN A 236 21.24 -24.56 -12.53
CA GLN A 236 22.06 -23.65 -13.34
C GLN A 236 21.16 -22.78 -14.22
N TYR A 237 21.18 -21.47 -13.96
CA TYR A 237 20.50 -20.46 -14.79
C TYR A 237 21.50 -19.81 -15.75
N VAL A 238 21.12 -19.67 -17.02
CA VAL A 238 21.90 -18.90 -18.00
C VAL A 238 21.78 -17.42 -17.65
N SER A 239 22.89 -16.66 -17.62
CA SER A 239 22.80 -15.22 -17.36
C SER A 239 22.19 -14.45 -18.54
N GLN A 240 21.52 -13.32 -18.28
CA GLN A 240 20.98 -12.43 -19.32
C GLN A 240 22.03 -12.05 -20.38
N SER A 241 23.31 -11.92 -19.98
CA SER A 241 24.41 -11.63 -20.91
C SER A 241 24.63 -12.74 -21.93
N GLN A 242 24.52 -14.00 -21.50
CA GLN A 242 24.78 -15.22 -22.29
C GLN A 242 23.52 -15.78 -22.97
N ALA A 243 22.31 -15.42 -22.50
CA ALA A 243 21.05 -15.89 -23.07
C ALA A 243 20.88 -15.39 -24.52
N LEU A 244 20.40 -16.27 -25.40
CA LEU A 244 20.20 -16.04 -26.83
C LEU A 244 18.91 -16.70 -27.32
N GLY A 245 18.39 -16.24 -28.45
CA GLY A 245 17.23 -16.80 -29.12
C GLY A 245 15.96 -16.76 -28.26
N TYR A 246 15.13 -17.79 -28.40
CA TYR A 246 13.81 -17.85 -27.79
C TYR A 246 13.81 -17.72 -26.25
N GLN A 247 14.92 -18.09 -25.57
CA GLN A 247 15.05 -17.94 -24.12
C GLN A 247 14.88 -16.48 -23.67
N VAL A 248 15.37 -15.52 -24.47
CA VAL A 248 15.26 -14.07 -24.19
C VAL A 248 13.81 -13.58 -24.31
N LEU A 249 12.96 -14.30 -25.06
CA LEU A 249 11.54 -13.99 -25.26
C LEU A 249 10.65 -14.69 -24.21
N THR A 250 11.13 -15.76 -23.58
CA THR A 250 10.38 -16.49 -22.54
C THR A 250 10.67 -16.04 -21.12
N GLU A 251 11.77 -15.31 -20.88
CA GLU A 251 12.12 -14.79 -19.57
C GLU A 251 11.49 -13.39 -19.35
N PRO A 252 10.44 -13.25 -18.52
CA PRO A 252 9.70 -11.99 -18.37
C PRO A 252 10.54 -10.81 -17.91
N MET A 253 11.67 -11.04 -17.22
CA MET A 253 12.59 -9.96 -16.82
C MET A 253 13.50 -9.46 -17.95
N TRP A 254 13.54 -10.14 -19.11
CA TRP A 254 14.40 -9.76 -20.24
C TRP A 254 13.63 -9.48 -21.54
N ASN A 255 12.40 -9.97 -21.65
CA ASN A 255 11.59 -9.85 -22.86
C ASN A 255 10.96 -8.45 -23.02
N LYS A 256 11.55 -7.63 -23.89
CA LYS A 256 11.04 -6.31 -24.28
C LYS A 256 9.91 -6.35 -25.33
N GLY A 257 9.41 -7.52 -25.70
CA GLY A 257 8.34 -7.67 -26.70
C GLY A 257 8.78 -7.19 -28.09
N LEU A 258 8.22 -6.07 -28.55
CA LEU A 258 8.56 -5.47 -29.85
C LEU A 258 9.59 -4.33 -29.77
N SER A 259 9.93 -3.84 -28.57
CA SER A 259 10.93 -2.76 -28.35
C SER A 259 12.40 -3.19 -28.51
N PHE A 260 12.69 -4.46 -28.82
CA PHE A 260 14.06 -4.87 -29.14
C PHE A 260 14.57 -4.14 -30.40
N THR A 261 15.68 -3.42 -30.25
CA THR A 261 16.41 -2.71 -31.33
C THR A 261 16.96 -3.69 -32.39
N PRO A 262 17.28 -3.23 -33.62
CA PRO A 262 17.89 -4.09 -34.65
C PRO A 262 19.18 -4.78 -34.17
N GLU A 263 20.01 -4.05 -33.43
CA GLU A 263 21.28 -4.52 -32.89
C GLU A 263 21.06 -5.60 -31.81
N GLN A 264 20.06 -5.44 -30.96
CA GLN A 264 19.63 -6.49 -30.02
C GLN A 264 19.05 -7.69 -30.77
N ARG A 265 18.19 -7.48 -31.78
CA ARG A 265 17.59 -8.57 -32.56
C ARG A 265 18.65 -9.43 -33.26
N ILE A 266 19.73 -8.81 -33.78
CA ILE A 266 20.87 -9.51 -34.35
C ILE A 266 21.71 -10.18 -33.25
N SER A 267 22.24 -9.41 -32.29
CA SER A 267 23.18 -9.92 -31.27
C SER A 267 22.59 -10.93 -30.30
N LYS A 268 21.26 -10.97 -30.16
CA LYS A 268 20.52 -11.96 -29.36
C LYS A 268 19.82 -13.04 -30.18
N ASN A 269 20.06 -13.16 -31.49
CA ASN A 269 19.43 -14.17 -32.36
C ASN A 269 17.88 -14.15 -32.34
N LEU A 270 17.27 -12.95 -32.32
CA LEU A 270 15.81 -12.76 -32.29
C LEU A 270 15.22 -12.41 -33.67
N THR A 271 16.06 -12.09 -34.66
CA THR A 271 15.63 -11.83 -36.04
C THR A 271 14.82 -13.00 -36.60
N GLY A 272 13.56 -12.75 -36.94
CA GLY A 272 12.61 -13.77 -37.41
C GLY A 272 11.83 -14.51 -36.32
N LEU A 273 12.21 -14.40 -35.04
CA LEU A 273 11.44 -14.93 -33.91
C LEU A 273 10.32 -13.99 -33.46
N ILE A 274 10.46 -12.69 -33.76
CA ILE A 274 9.44 -11.64 -33.52
C ILE A 274 9.10 -10.89 -34.82
N PRO A 275 7.88 -10.33 -34.94
CA PRO A 275 7.47 -9.52 -36.09
C PRO A 275 8.49 -8.43 -36.48
N HIS A 276 8.60 -8.13 -37.78
CA HIS A 276 9.56 -7.16 -38.31
C HIS A 276 9.37 -5.74 -37.74
N VAL A 277 8.13 -5.36 -37.39
CA VAL A 277 7.83 -4.07 -36.78
C VAL A 277 8.55 -3.90 -35.43
N MET A 278 9.03 -2.68 -35.19
CA MET A 278 9.52 -2.22 -33.90
C MET A 278 8.50 -1.26 -33.30
N GLU A 279 8.38 -1.25 -31.98
CA GLU A 279 7.42 -0.42 -31.26
C GLU A 279 8.08 0.22 -30.05
N ASP A 280 7.57 1.38 -29.65
CA ASP A 280 7.89 1.99 -28.36
C ASP A 280 7.02 1.39 -27.22
N GLY A 281 7.37 1.73 -25.98
CA GLY A 281 6.62 1.32 -24.80
C GLY A 281 5.16 1.78 -24.83
N ASP A 282 4.91 3.01 -25.26
CA ASP A 282 3.57 3.62 -25.34
C ASP A 282 2.63 2.77 -26.23
N LYS A 283 3.12 2.28 -27.38
CA LYS A 283 2.32 1.45 -28.29
C LYS A 283 2.07 0.04 -27.77
N GLN A 284 3.02 -0.53 -27.02
CA GLN A 284 2.79 -1.78 -26.30
C GLN A 284 1.76 -1.59 -25.16
N CYS A 285 1.82 -0.48 -24.43
CA CYS A 285 0.84 -0.09 -23.41
C CYS A 285 -0.56 0.15 -24.01
N GLU A 286 -0.69 0.84 -25.15
CA GLU A 286 -1.96 1.05 -25.85
C GLU A 286 -2.63 -0.29 -26.21
N ARG A 287 -1.85 -1.24 -26.77
CA ARG A 287 -2.33 -2.59 -27.10
C ARG A 287 -2.81 -3.33 -25.86
N ALA A 288 -2.02 -3.32 -24.78
CA ALA A 288 -2.35 -4.00 -23.55
C ALA A 288 -3.62 -3.41 -22.90
N LEU A 289 -3.73 -2.07 -22.81
CA LEU A 289 -4.93 -1.40 -22.29
C LEU A 289 -6.17 -1.72 -23.13
N LYS A 290 -6.06 -1.78 -24.46
CA LYS A 290 -7.15 -2.20 -25.35
C LYS A 290 -7.62 -3.63 -25.03
N MET A 291 -6.68 -4.54 -24.81
CA MET A 291 -6.96 -5.95 -24.46
C MET A 291 -7.46 -6.17 -23.02
N ILE A 292 -7.14 -5.26 -22.09
CA ILE A 292 -7.71 -5.22 -20.72
C ILE A 292 -9.16 -4.73 -20.79
N ARG A 293 -9.38 -3.57 -21.43
CA ARG A 293 -10.68 -2.91 -21.51
C ARG A 293 -11.70 -3.69 -22.36
N SER A 294 -11.25 -4.56 -23.27
CA SER A 294 -12.11 -5.48 -24.03
C SER A 294 -12.53 -6.75 -23.27
N ARG A 295 -12.10 -6.96 -22.03
CA ARG A 295 -12.60 -8.05 -21.18
C ARG A 295 -13.86 -7.63 -20.43
N SER A 296 -14.71 -8.60 -20.08
CA SER A 296 -15.98 -8.35 -19.41
C SER A 296 -15.82 -8.26 -17.88
N THR A 297 -15.25 -9.29 -17.25
CA THR A 297 -15.12 -9.37 -15.79
C THR A 297 -13.77 -8.86 -15.29
N ASN A 298 -13.67 -8.53 -14.00
CA ASN A 298 -12.37 -8.18 -13.40
C ASN A 298 -11.43 -9.38 -13.30
N ILE A 299 -11.95 -10.60 -13.20
CA ILE A 299 -11.14 -11.83 -13.20
C ILE A 299 -10.46 -12.01 -14.56
N ASP A 300 -11.19 -11.83 -15.67
CA ASP A 300 -10.61 -11.86 -17.03
C ASP A 300 -9.48 -10.82 -17.20
N ARG A 301 -9.67 -9.63 -16.62
CA ARG A 301 -8.66 -8.54 -16.63
C ARG A 301 -7.44 -8.92 -15.79
N TYR A 302 -7.64 -9.49 -14.60
CA TYR A 302 -6.57 -10.03 -13.76
C TYR A 302 -5.78 -11.14 -14.46
N LEU A 303 -6.46 -12.12 -15.08
CA LEU A 303 -5.81 -13.22 -15.79
C LEU A 303 -4.94 -12.70 -16.94
N TYR A 304 -5.42 -11.70 -17.68
CA TYR A 304 -4.63 -11.07 -18.73
C TYR A 304 -3.44 -10.26 -18.16
N LEU A 305 -3.62 -9.52 -17.06
CA LEU A 305 -2.55 -8.79 -16.37
C LEU A 305 -1.47 -9.73 -15.80
N SER A 306 -1.86 -10.82 -15.14
CA SER A 306 -0.95 -11.89 -14.69
C SER A 306 -0.24 -12.56 -15.87
N THR A 307 -0.92 -12.74 -17.01
CA THR A 307 -0.27 -13.25 -18.24
C THR A 307 0.78 -12.27 -18.76
N LEU A 308 0.50 -10.97 -18.80
CA LEU A 308 1.50 -9.95 -19.13
C LEU A 308 2.70 -10.00 -18.17
N LYS A 309 2.47 -10.07 -16.85
CA LYS A 309 3.55 -10.21 -15.84
C LYS A 309 4.47 -11.40 -16.12
N SER A 310 3.92 -12.52 -16.59
CA SER A 310 4.69 -13.73 -16.96
C SER A 310 5.34 -13.70 -18.34
N GLN A 311 5.11 -12.66 -19.15
CA GLN A 311 5.64 -12.52 -20.50
C GLN A 311 6.59 -11.33 -20.64
N ASN A 312 6.30 -10.20 -20.01
CA ASN A 312 7.08 -8.96 -20.01
C ASN A 312 6.76 -8.21 -18.70
N ALA A 313 7.70 -8.25 -17.75
CA ALA A 313 7.53 -7.64 -16.43
C ALA A 313 7.50 -6.11 -16.52
N ASP A 314 8.36 -5.49 -17.34
CA ASP A 314 8.39 -4.04 -17.53
C ASP A 314 7.02 -3.50 -18.00
N LEU A 315 6.39 -4.15 -18.98
CA LEU A 315 5.09 -3.75 -19.51
C LEU A 315 3.98 -3.87 -18.46
N PHE A 316 3.96 -4.97 -17.70
CA PHE A 316 3.02 -5.14 -16.60
C PHE A 316 3.16 -4.03 -15.55
N TYR A 317 4.39 -3.70 -15.13
CA TYR A 317 4.62 -2.69 -14.11
C TYR A 317 4.44 -1.26 -14.62
N ARG A 318 4.81 -0.95 -15.87
CA ARG A 318 4.54 0.35 -16.51
C ARG A 318 3.04 0.63 -16.55
N LEU A 319 2.25 -0.34 -17.00
CA LEU A 319 0.78 -0.28 -16.99
C LEU A 319 0.23 0.02 -15.59
N LEU A 320 0.67 -0.72 -14.56
CA LEU A 320 0.22 -0.54 -13.17
C LEU A 320 0.60 0.82 -12.58
N ILE A 321 1.77 1.37 -12.91
CA ILE A 321 2.22 2.68 -12.43
C ILE A 321 1.39 3.79 -13.09
N ASP A 322 1.33 3.79 -14.43
CA ASP A 322 0.74 4.89 -15.19
C ASP A 322 -0.81 4.91 -15.09
N ASN A 323 -1.44 3.75 -14.84
CA ASN A 323 -2.90 3.58 -14.76
C ASN A 323 -3.37 3.13 -13.37
N ALA A 324 -2.66 3.53 -12.31
CA ALA A 324 -2.85 3.05 -10.93
C ALA A 324 -4.31 2.96 -10.48
N ARG A 325 -5.13 3.99 -10.74
CA ARG A 325 -6.56 4.03 -10.39
C ARG A 325 -7.39 2.91 -11.03
N GLU A 326 -7.10 2.56 -12.29
CA GLU A 326 -7.86 1.57 -13.04
C GLU A 326 -7.35 0.15 -12.78
N LEU A 327 -6.03 -0.03 -12.64
CA LEU A 327 -5.41 -1.36 -12.66
C LEU A 327 -4.97 -1.90 -11.29
N MET A 328 -4.63 -1.06 -10.30
CA MET A 328 -4.32 -1.58 -8.95
C MET A 328 -5.50 -2.34 -8.30
N PRO A 329 -6.78 -1.92 -8.43
CA PRO A 329 -7.92 -2.67 -7.91
C PRO A 329 -8.17 -4.04 -8.59
N LEU A 330 -7.48 -4.33 -9.69
CA LEU A 330 -7.55 -5.61 -10.40
C LEU A 330 -6.51 -6.62 -9.89
N VAL A 331 -5.29 -6.16 -9.56
CA VAL A 331 -4.20 -6.98 -9.02
C VAL A 331 -4.19 -7.05 -7.48
N TYR A 332 -5.03 -6.24 -6.82
CA TYR A 332 -5.20 -6.18 -5.38
C TYR A 332 -6.69 -6.07 -5.02
N THR A 333 -7.04 -5.52 -3.86
CA THR A 333 -8.43 -5.44 -3.38
C THR A 333 -9.27 -4.49 -4.26
N PRO A 334 -10.52 -4.87 -4.62
CA PRO A 334 -11.24 -6.08 -4.18
C PRO A 334 -10.92 -7.34 -4.98
N THR A 335 -10.53 -7.26 -6.27
CA THR A 335 -10.55 -8.39 -7.20
C THR A 335 -9.62 -9.54 -6.82
N ILE A 336 -8.52 -9.28 -6.12
CA ILE A 336 -7.64 -10.35 -5.62
C ILE A 336 -8.37 -11.31 -4.65
N GLY A 337 -9.44 -10.87 -3.98
CA GLY A 337 -10.30 -11.73 -3.16
C GLY A 337 -11.10 -12.72 -4.01
N ASP A 338 -11.67 -12.26 -5.12
CA ASP A 338 -12.40 -13.10 -6.09
C ASP A 338 -11.47 -14.13 -6.75
N VAL A 339 -10.21 -13.74 -7.00
CA VAL A 339 -9.13 -14.61 -7.46
C VAL A 339 -8.78 -15.66 -6.39
N CYS A 340 -8.62 -15.27 -5.13
CA CYS A 340 -8.33 -16.21 -4.04
C CYS A 340 -9.47 -17.22 -3.85
N LEU A 341 -10.74 -16.81 -3.96
CA LEU A 341 -11.89 -17.73 -3.90
C LEU A 341 -11.88 -18.83 -4.98
N GLN A 342 -11.17 -18.62 -6.08
CA GLN A 342 -11.14 -19.51 -7.24
C GLN A 342 -9.72 -19.97 -7.63
N TYR A 343 -8.72 -19.71 -6.78
CA TYR A 343 -7.30 -19.76 -7.19
C TYR A 343 -6.88 -21.11 -7.77
N SER A 344 -7.31 -22.22 -7.18
CA SER A 344 -7.05 -23.58 -7.70
C SER A 344 -7.61 -23.81 -9.11
N THR A 345 -8.80 -23.29 -9.42
CA THR A 345 -9.42 -23.35 -10.76
C THR A 345 -8.76 -22.40 -11.76
N LEU A 346 -8.23 -21.27 -11.28
CA LEU A 346 -7.58 -20.24 -12.10
C LEU A 346 -6.07 -20.48 -12.29
N TYR A 347 -5.50 -21.52 -11.68
CA TYR A 347 -4.07 -21.80 -11.69
C TYR A 347 -3.58 -22.24 -13.08
N THR A 348 -2.63 -21.48 -13.63
CA THR A 348 -2.06 -21.72 -14.97
C THR A 348 -0.53 -21.88 -14.95
N ARG A 349 0.16 -21.37 -13.92
CA ARG A 349 1.61 -21.45 -13.72
C ARG A 349 1.96 -21.08 -12.27
N PRO A 350 3.10 -21.53 -11.72
CA PRO A 350 3.57 -21.10 -10.42
C PRO A 350 3.94 -19.61 -10.45
N GLU A 351 3.50 -18.86 -9.43
CA GLU A 351 3.95 -17.48 -9.18
C GLU A 351 4.55 -17.30 -7.77
N ALA A 352 4.61 -18.36 -6.96
CA ALA A 352 4.99 -18.31 -5.55
C ALA A 352 5.73 -19.58 -5.09
N LEU A 353 6.23 -19.55 -3.86
CA LEU A 353 6.83 -20.70 -3.19
C LEU A 353 5.80 -21.35 -2.24
N TYR A 354 5.50 -22.61 -2.48
CA TYR A 354 4.50 -23.39 -1.74
C TYR A 354 5.23 -24.33 -0.77
N ILE A 355 5.08 -24.11 0.54
CA ILE A 355 5.78 -24.90 1.57
C ILE A 355 4.73 -25.64 2.40
N SER A 356 4.57 -26.96 2.18
CA SER A 356 3.66 -27.76 3.01
C SER A 356 4.30 -28.17 4.32
N ILE A 357 3.51 -28.25 5.39
CA ILE A 357 3.97 -28.78 6.69
C ILE A 357 4.49 -30.23 6.58
N LYS A 358 3.98 -31.00 5.60
CA LYS A 358 4.53 -32.33 5.22
C LYS A 358 6.01 -32.29 4.81
N GLN A 359 6.55 -31.12 4.49
CA GLN A 359 7.92 -30.91 4.01
C GLN A 359 8.80 -30.12 5.00
N ARG A 360 8.34 -29.86 6.24
CA ARG A 360 8.96 -28.91 7.18
C ARG A 360 10.48 -29.05 7.39
N LYS A 361 10.99 -30.29 7.43
CA LYS A 361 12.43 -30.61 7.47
C LYS A 361 13.27 -30.14 6.25
N SER A 362 12.64 -29.60 5.20
CA SER A 362 13.27 -29.32 3.90
C SER A 362 13.23 -27.85 3.50
N MET A 363 12.75 -26.94 4.35
CA MET A 363 12.53 -25.52 4.02
C MET A 363 13.75 -24.86 3.39
N LYS A 364 14.96 -25.13 3.89
CA LYS A 364 16.20 -24.55 3.36
C LYS A 364 16.45 -24.91 1.89
N THR A 365 16.13 -26.15 1.50
CA THR A 365 16.18 -26.59 0.10
C THR A 365 15.08 -25.94 -0.73
N ILE A 366 13.86 -25.85 -0.18
CA ILE A 366 12.70 -25.28 -0.88
C ILE A 366 12.92 -23.77 -1.13
N LEU A 367 13.43 -23.03 -0.16
CA LEU A 367 13.84 -21.62 -0.30
C LEU A 367 14.90 -21.46 -1.38
N ARG A 368 15.91 -22.35 -1.43
CA ARG A 368 16.98 -22.39 -2.45
C ARG A 368 16.53 -22.93 -3.83
N ASN A 369 15.25 -23.28 -4.01
CA ASN A 369 14.66 -23.55 -5.32
C ASN A 369 14.10 -22.28 -5.99
N TRP A 370 14.05 -21.13 -5.30
CA TRP A 370 13.61 -19.86 -5.89
C TRP A 370 14.63 -19.40 -6.96
N PRO A 371 14.20 -19.00 -8.17
CA PRO A 371 15.13 -18.70 -9.27
C PRO A 371 15.94 -17.42 -9.05
N TYR A 372 15.48 -16.52 -8.18
CA TYR A 372 16.16 -15.27 -7.88
C TYR A 372 16.98 -15.42 -6.59
N PRO A 373 18.32 -15.30 -6.62
CA PRO A 373 19.18 -15.75 -5.53
C PRO A 373 19.22 -14.81 -4.31
N ASN A 374 18.71 -13.58 -4.42
CA ASN A 374 18.79 -12.57 -3.37
C ASN A 374 17.47 -11.77 -3.25
N PRO A 375 16.36 -12.39 -2.82
CA PRO A 375 15.14 -11.68 -2.46
C PRO A 375 15.39 -10.76 -1.24
N GLU A 376 14.91 -9.52 -1.31
CA GLU A 376 15.02 -8.54 -0.22
C GLU A 376 13.70 -8.38 0.52
N ILE A 377 12.58 -8.90 -0.02
CA ILE A 377 11.30 -8.95 0.68
C ILE A 377 10.45 -10.17 0.34
N CYS A 378 9.86 -10.75 1.38
CA CYS A 378 8.88 -11.80 1.34
C CYS A 378 7.55 -11.32 1.93
N VAL A 379 6.44 -11.72 1.30
CA VAL A 379 5.11 -11.71 1.93
C VAL A 379 4.69 -13.16 2.12
N VAL A 380 4.34 -13.54 3.35
CA VAL A 380 3.99 -14.92 3.72
C VAL A 380 2.63 -14.99 4.41
N THR A 381 1.85 -16.00 4.05
CA THR A 381 0.53 -16.32 4.65
C THR A 381 0.38 -17.83 4.85
N ASP A 382 -0.51 -18.25 5.76
CA ASP A 382 -1.05 -19.62 5.81
C ASP A 382 -2.48 -19.73 5.26
N GLY A 383 -3.02 -18.61 4.75
CA GLY A 383 -4.38 -18.49 4.21
C GLY A 383 -5.49 -18.76 5.21
N SER A 384 -5.25 -18.64 6.53
CA SER A 384 -6.26 -18.95 7.55
C SER A 384 -7.28 -17.84 7.78
N ARG A 385 -6.99 -16.60 7.36
CA ARG A 385 -7.92 -15.46 7.45
C ARG A 385 -7.68 -14.48 6.30
N ILE A 386 -7.98 -14.90 5.07
CA ILE A 386 -7.89 -14.04 3.89
C ILE A 386 -8.95 -12.94 3.95
N LEU A 387 -8.53 -11.68 4.11
CA LEU A 387 -9.38 -10.49 4.14
C LEU A 387 -10.60 -10.66 5.08
N GLY A 388 -11.81 -10.43 4.55
CA GLY A 388 -13.09 -10.76 5.19
C GLY A 388 -13.72 -12.07 4.67
N LEU A 389 -12.94 -12.94 4.01
CA LEU A 389 -13.39 -14.16 3.33
C LEU A 389 -13.14 -15.44 4.16
N GLY A 390 -12.19 -15.40 5.10
CA GLY A 390 -11.92 -16.50 6.03
C GLY A 390 -10.82 -17.46 5.57
N ASP A 391 -10.92 -18.73 5.95
CA ASP A 391 -9.91 -19.74 5.62
C ASP A 391 -10.03 -20.19 4.16
N LEU A 392 -8.97 -19.96 3.37
CA LEU A 392 -8.81 -20.47 2.01
C LEU A 392 -7.61 -21.44 1.87
N GLY A 393 -6.73 -21.52 2.88
CA GLY A 393 -5.48 -22.29 2.80
C GLY A 393 -4.62 -21.85 1.62
N VAL A 394 -4.12 -22.81 0.83
CA VAL A 394 -3.24 -22.51 -0.34
C VAL A 394 -3.85 -21.53 -1.35
N ASN A 395 -5.18 -21.51 -1.50
CA ASN A 395 -5.87 -20.55 -2.36
C ASN A 395 -5.64 -19.08 -1.96
N GLY A 396 -5.23 -18.81 -0.72
CA GLY A 396 -4.88 -17.47 -0.22
C GLY A 396 -3.56 -16.89 -0.76
N VAL A 397 -2.74 -17.68 -1.47
CA VAL A 397 -1.44 -17.24 -2.02
C VAL A 397 -1.54 -16.05 -3.01
N GLY A 398 -2.74 -15.78 -3.54
CA GLY A 398 -2.99 -14.58 -4.33
C GLY A 398 -2.68 -13.27 -3.59
N ILE A 399 -2.82 -13.23 -2.26
CA ILE A 399 -2.54 -12.02 -1.47
C ILE A 399 -1.03 -11.68 -1.44
N PRO A 400 -0.10 -12.61 -1.10
CA PRO A 400 1.33 -12.43 -1.34
C PRO A 400 1.70 -11.96 -2.75
N ILE A 401 1.12 -12.59 -3.78
CA ILE A 401 1.39 -12.26 -5.19
C ILE A 401 0.96 -10.83 -5.52
N GLY A 402 -0.23 -10.42 -5.09
CA GLY A 402 -0.76 -9.06 -5.27
C GLY A 402 0.01 -8.00 -4.49
N LYS A 403 0.35 -8.25 -3.22
CA LYS A 403 1.12 -7.29 -2.41
C LYS A 403 2.55 -7.09 -2.92
N LEU A 404 3.21 -8.13 -3.43
CA LEU A 404 4.55 -7.96 -4.01
C LEU A 404 4.53 -7.28 -5.38
N ALA A 405 3.45 -7.44 -6.16
CA ALA A 405 3.21 -6.57 -7.32
C ALA A 405 3.04 -5.10 -6.92
N LEU A 406 2.35 -4.82 -5.80
CA LEU A 406 2.24 -3.46 -5.26
C LEU A 406 3.54 -2.92 -4.66
N TYR A 407 4.38 -3.75 -4.01
CA TYR A 407 5.74 -3.31 -3.61
C TYR A 407 6.55 -2.79 -4.80
N THR A 408 6.44 -3.46 -5.94
CA THR A 408 7.10 -3.04 -7.17
C THR A 408 6.48 -1.76 -7.75
N ALA A 409 5.16 -1.73 -7.95
CA ALA A 409 4.49 -0.57 -8.56
C ALA A 409 4.51 0.68 -7.66
N ALA A 410 4.20 0.53 -6.38
CA ALA A 410 4.02 1.63 -5.43
C ALA A 410 5.28 2.01 -4.64
N ALA A 411 6.34 1.21 -4.60
CA ALA A 411 7.63 1.65 -4.02
C ALA A 411 8.83 1.46 -4.96
N GLY A 412 8.76 0.56 -5.95
CA GLY A 412 9.88 0.27 -6.83
C GLY A 412 10.93 -0.64 -6.19
N ILE A 413 10.54 -1.53 -5.27
CA ILE A 413 11.35 -2.73 -5.03
C ILE A 413 11.39 -3.52 -6.35
N HIS A 414 12.58 -3.89 -6.82
CA HIS A 414 12.74 -4.55 -8.12
C HIS A 414 12.10 -5.96 -8.11
N PRO A 415 11.50 -6.45 -9.22
CA PRO A 415 10.69 -7.68 -9.18
C PRO A 415 11.46 -8.93 -8.72
N ASP A 416 12.73 -9.08 -9.08
CA ASP A 416 13.57 -10.21 -8.65
C ASP A 416 13.87 -10.23 -7.14
N LYS A 417 13.60 -9.12 -6.43
CA LYS A 417 13.74 -8.99 -4.98
C LYS A 417 12.52 -9.46 -4.21
N THR A 418 11.47 -9.91 -4.91
CA THR A 418 10.22 -10.34 -4.31
C THR A 418 10.10 -11.86 -4.20
N LEU A 419 9.56 -12.34 -3.08
CA LEU A 419 9.32 -13.77 -2.80
C LEU A 419 7.96 -13.98 -2.11
N PRO A 420 6.88 -14.28 -2.86
CA PRO A 420 5.59 -14.66 -2.28
C PRO A 420 5.65 -16.10 -1.77
N ILE A 421 5.22 -16.33 -0.52
CA ILE A 421 5.22 -17.65 0.12
C ILE A 421 3.82 -17.99 0.66
N VAL A 422 3.42 -19.26 0.51
CA VAL A 422 2.29 -19.82 1.27
C VAL A 422 2.74 -21.03 2.10
N LEU A 423 2.38 -21.01 3.39
CA LEU A 423 2.63 -22.07 4.36
C LEU A 423 1.39 -22.97 4.45
N ASP A 424 1.43 -24.12 3.79
CA ASP A 424 0.31 -25.05 3.73
C ASP A 424 0.25 -25.96 4.96
N CYS A 425 -0.53 -25.52 5.93
CA CYS A 425 -0.87 -26.24 7.15
C CYS A 425 -2.15 -27.10 7.00
N GLY A 426 -2.75 -27.21 5.81
CA GLY A 426 -4.14 -27.65 5.60
C GLY A 426 -5.15 -26.50 5.70
N THR A 427 -6.45 -26.82 5.60
CA THR A 427 -7.55 -25.83 5.67
C THR A 427 -8.76 -26.36 6.43
N ALA A 428 -9.46 -25.50 7.16
CA ALA A 428 -10.74 -25.82 7.79
C ALA A 428 -11.91 -25.84 6.79
N ASN A 429 -11.74 -25.23 5.61
CA ASN A 429 -12.79 -24.95 4.63
C ASN A 429 -13.30 -26.22 3.92
N GLU A 430 -14.55 -26.61 4.18
CA GLU A 430 -15.16 -27.82 3.60
C GLU A 430 -15.32 -27.77 2.08
N ALA A 431 -15.48 -26.59 1.47
CA ALA A 431 -15.61 -26.47 0.03
C ALA A 431 -14.27 -26.79 -0.65
N ASN A 432 -13.18 -26.21 -0.15
CA ASN A 432 -11.82 -26.50 -0.64
C ASN A 432 -11.45 -27.98 -0.47
N LEU A 433 -11.78 -28.59 0.67
CA LEU A 433 -11.47 -30.00 0.91
C LEU A 433 -12.17 -30.93 -0.10
N LYS A 434 -13.41 -30.60 -0.49
CA LYS A 434 -14.25 -31.39 -1.40
C LYS A 434 -14.06 -31.03 -2.88
N ASP A 435 -13.58 -29.84 -3.20
CA ASP A 435 -13.28 -29.40 -4.57
C ASP A 435 -12.15 -30.25 -5.18
N PRO A 436 -12.38 -31.05 -6.24
CA PRO A 436 -11.36 -31.90 -6.85
C PRO A 436 -10.18 -31.12 -7.46
N LEU A 437 -10.31 -29.81 -7.70
CA LEU A 437 -9.23 -28.98 -8.23
C LEU A 437 -8.31 -28.40 -7.14
N TYR A 438 -8.73 -28.40 -5.87
CA TYR A 438 -7.97 -27.80 -4.77
C TYR A 438 -6.50 -28.26 -4.72
N LEU A 439 -5.59 -27.27 -4.80
CA LEU A 439 -4.14 -27.46 -4.90
C LEU A 439 -3.44 -27.63 -3.54
N GLY A 440 -4.12 -27.31 -2.43
CA GLY A 440 -3.56 -27.44 -1.08
C GLY A 440 -3.77 -28.81 -0.45
N LEU A 441 -3.16 -29.02 0.71
CA LEU A 441 -3.34 -30.24 1.49
C LEU A 441 -4.82 -30.47 1.83
N ARG A 442 -5.37 -31.60 1.35
CA ARG A 442 -6.72 -32.10 1.64
C ARG A 442 -6.87 -32.65 3.08
N ALA A 443 -6.47 -31.87 4.06
CA ALA A 443 -6.63 -32.16 5.48
C ALA A 443 -7.05 -30.91 6.25
N LYS A 444 -7.66 -31.12 7.42
CA LYS A 444 -7.88 -30.04 8.40
C LYS A 444 -6.55 -29.46 8.85
N ARG A 445 -6.58 -28.21 9.30
CA ARG A 445 -5.39 -27.57 9.90
C ARG A 445 -4.89 -28.40 11.09
N VAL A 446 -3.57 -28.59 11.13
CA VAL A 446 -2.86 -29.18 12.28
C VAL A 446 -3.03 -28.31 13.54
N SER A 447 -2.62 -28.78 14.71
CA SER A 447 -2.79 -28.02 15.96
C SER A 447 -2.06 -26.67 15.93
N VAL A 448 -2.51 -25.71 16.75
CA VAL A 448 -1.88 -24.38 16.85
C VAL A 448 -0.41 -24.48 17.29
N ALA A 449 -0.07 -25.49 18.10
CA ALA A 449 1.31 -25.78 18.48
C ALA A 449 2.17 -26.22 17.28
N GLU A 450 1.70 -27.17 16.47
CA GLU A 450 2.41 -27.60 15.25
C GLU A 450 2.54 -26.47 14.22
N GLN A 451 1.54 -25.59 14.11
CA GLN A 451 1.64 -24.38 13.26
C GLN A 451 2.69 -23.40 13.77
N GLN A 452 2.78 -23.22 15.10
CA GLN A 452 3.79 -22.37 15.74
C GLN A 452 5.22 -22.93 15.55
N GLU A 453 5.43 -24.23 15.76
CA GLU A 453 6.74 -24.87 15.48
C GLU A 453 7.12 -24.76 13.99
N PHE A 454 6.17 -24.98 13.09
CA PHE A 454 6.40 -24.86 11.64
C PHE A 454 6.75 -23.42 11.24
N MET A 455 6.18 -22.43 11.93
CA MET A 455 6.54 -21.02 11.75
C MET A 455 7.93 -20.69 12.34
N ASP A 456 8.30 -21.29 13.48
CA ASP A 456 9.65 -21.14 14.07
C ASP A 456 10.73 -21.71 13.12
N GLU A 457 10.51 -22.92 12.61
CA GLU A 457 11.38 -23.56 11.60
C GLU A 457 11.49 -22.70 10.33
N PHE A 458 10.37 -22.12 9.87
CA PHE A 458 10.35 -21.22 8.71
C PHE A 458 11.17 -19.95 8.94
N MET A 459 11.00 -19.27 10.08
CA MET A 459 11.75 -18.04 10.38
C MET A 459 13.25 -18.29 10.50
N VAL A 460 13.66 -19.40 11.11
CA VAL A 460 15.07 -19.83 11.17
C VAL A 460 15.61 -20.13 9.76
N ALA A 461 14.87 -20.89 8.95
CA ALA A 461 15.29 -21.24 7.59
C ALA A 461 15.37 -20.01 6.66
N ALA A 462 14.40 -19.09 6.75
CA ALA A 462 14.39 -17.85 5.98
C ALA A 462 15.58 -16.94 6.34
N ALA A 463 15.87 -16.77 7.63
CA ALA A 463 16.99 -15.95 8.08
C ALA A 463 18.38 -16.54 7.76
N GLU A 464 18.51 -17.87 7.71
CA GLU A 464 19.76 -18.52 7.30
C GLU A 464 19.99 -18.48 5.78
N VAL A 465 18.93 -18.66 4.98
CA VAL A 465 19.04 -18.67 3.51
C VAL A 465 19.10 -17.25 2.93
N TYR A 466 18.31 -16.32 3.47
CA TYR A 466 18.18 -14.95 2.99
C TYR A 466 18.28 -13.93 4.16
N PRO A 467 19.48 -13.72 4.75
CA PRO A 467 19.66 -12.91 5.97
C PRO A 467 19.33 -11.42 5.82
N ASP A 468 19.21 -10.91 4.60
CA ASP A 468 18.80 -9.53 4.31
C ASP A 468 17.33 -9.36 3.90
N MET A 469 16.57 -10.46 3.81
CA MET A 469 15.16 -10.42 3.44
C MET A 469 14.26 -9.94 4.57
N VAL A 470 13.42 -8.94 4.28
CA VAL A 470 12.32 -8.52 5.15
C VAL A 470 11.15 -9.50 5.01
N VAL A 471 10.55 -9.93 6.13
CA VAL A 471 9.40 -10.84 6.14
C VAL A 471 8.13 -10.13 6.61
N GLN A 472 7.18 -9.93 5.70
CA GLN A 472 5.84 -9.45 6.01
C GLN A 472 4.89 -10.63 6.26
N PHE A 473 4.32 -10.69 7.46
CA PHE A 473 3.22 -11.62 7.78
C PHE A 473 1.88 -11.07 7.31
N GLU A 474 1.03 -11.92 6.73
CA GLU A 474 -0.16 -11.49 5.97
C GLU A 474 -1.36 -12.45 6.13
N ASP A 475 -2.56 -11.92 6.39
CA ASP A 475 -3.84 -12.65 6.39
C ASP A 475 -3.85 -13.95 7.26
N PHE A 476 -3.07 -13.93 8.34
CA PHE A 476 -3.10 -14.95 9.38
C PHE A 476 -4.31 -14.75 10.32
N GLU A 477 -4.81 -15.85 10.87
CA GLU A 477 -5.76 -15.81 12.00
C GLU A 477 -5.26 -14.90 13.14
N SER A 478 -6.19 -14.14 13.72
CA SER A 478 -5.90 -13.00 14.60
C SER A 478 -4.95 -13.30 15.76
N GLU A 479 -5.11 -14.43 16.45
CA GLU A 479 -4.26 -14.74 17.61
C GLU A 479 -2.86 -15.23 17.18
N LYS A 480 -2.76 -15.97 16.07
CA LYS A 480 -1.47 -16.31 15.45
C LYS A 480 -0.73 -15.06 14.96
N ALA A 481 -1.43 -14.11 14.33
CA ALA A 481 -0.83 -12.87 13.82
C ALA A 481 -0.13 -12.06 14.93
N PHE A 482 -0.78 -11.90 16.10
CA PHE A 482 -0.15 -11.26 17.26
C PHE A 482 0.99 -12.10 17.84
N ASN A 483 0.77 -13.40 18.06
CA ASN A 483 1.79 -14.28 18.65
C ASN A 483 3.07 -14.34 17.81
N TYR A 484 2.95 -14.43 16.48
CA TYR A 484 4.09 -14.41 15.55
C TYR A 484 4.78 -13.04 15.57
N LEU A 485 4.01 -11.94 15.51
CA LEU A 485 4.60 -10.60 15.55
C LEU A 485 5.41 -10.40 16.84
N ASP A 486 4.83 -10.61 18.01
CA ASP A 486 5.48 -10.36 19.30
C ASP A 486 6.66 -11.32 19.57
N ARG A 487 6.62 -12.55 19.05
CA ARG A 487 7.71 -13.52 19.13
C ARG A 487 8.91 -13.19 18.22
N TYR A 488 8.68 -12.70 17.00
CA TYR A 488 9.72 -12.57 15.98
C TYR A 488 10.30 -11.17 15.83
N ARG A 489 9.52 -10.10 16.08
CA ARG A 489 9.87 -8.69 15.82
C ARG A 489 11.19 -8.17 16.41
N ASN A 490 11.67 -8.79 17.50
CA ASN A 490 12.90 -8.38 18.18
C ASN A 490 14.14 -9.14 17.68
N THR A 491 13.93 -10.25 16.95
CA THR A 491 14.96 -11.21 16.52
C THR A 491 15.18 -11.17 15.00
N TYR A 492 14.10 -10.91 14.23
CA TYR A 492 14.09 -10.99 12.77
C TYR A 492 13.65 -9.68 12.11
N LYS A 493 14.00 -9.53 10.83
CA LYS A 493 13.59 -8.42 9.96
C LYS A 493 12.11 -8.56 9.53
N CYS A 494 11.18 -8.56 10.48
CA CYS A 494 9.76 -8.85 10.20
C CYS A 494 8.77 -7.83 10.75
N PHE A 495 7.60 -7.76 10.10
CA PHE A 495 6.43 -6.98 10.53
C PHE A 495 5.13 -7.66 10.05
N ASN A 496 3.97 -7.26 10.54
CA ASN A 496 2.67 -7.75 10.07
C ASN A 496 1.79 -6.60 9.55
N ASP A 497 1.24 -6.74 8.35
CA ASP A 497 0.51 -5.64 7.72
C ASP A 497 -0.92 -5.46 8.27
N ASP A 498 -1.62 -6.56 8.60
CA ASP A 498 -2.95 -6.52 9.24
C ASP A 498 -2.96 -5.69 10.54
N ILE A 499 -1.90 -5.80 11.34
CA ILE A 499 -1.74 -5.13 12.63
C ILE A 499 -1.06 -3.76 12.45
N GLN A 500 0.17 -3.74 11.92
CA GLN A 500 1.03 -2.55 11.93
C GLN A 500 0.78 -1.66 10.71
N GLY A 501 0.55 -2.23 9.54
CA GLY A 501 0.20 -1.49 8.32
C GLY A 501 -1.17 -0.84 8.39
N THR A 502 -2.19 -1.62 8.79
CA THR A 502 -3.55 -1.09 9.05
C THR A 502 -3.53 -0.04 10.14
N GLY A 503 -2.78 -0.28 11.23
CA GLY A 503 -2.54 0.73 12.26
C GLY A 503 -1.92 2.01 11.71
N ALA A 504 -0.86 1.90 10.89
CA ALA A 504 -0.15 3.04 10.34
C ALA A 504 -0.97 3.83 9.30
N VAL A 505 -1.70 3.19 8.39
CA VAL A 505 -2.55 3.93 7.44
C VAL A 505 -3.68 4.65 8.16
N VAL A 506 -4.39 3.98 9.08
CA VAL A 506 -5.50 4.61 9.81
C VAL A 506 -5.00 5.73 10.73
N LEU A 507 -3.82 5.58 11.34
CA LEU A 507 -3.15 6.67 12.05
C LEU A 507 -2.81 7.83 11.10
N GLY A 508 -2.25 7.57 9.92
CA GLY A 508 -1.94 8.60 8.92
C GLY A 508 -3.17 9.43 8.54
N GLY A 509 -4.30 8.76 8.26
CA GLY A 509 -5.57 9.41 8.02
C GLY A 509 -6.10 10.16 9.24
N TYR A 510 -5.99 9.57 10.44
CA TYR A 510 -6.42 10.21 11.68
C TYR A 510 -5.64 11.51 11.99
N ILE A 511 -4.34 11.54 11.72
CA ILE A 511 -3.52 12.76 11.82
C ILE A 511 -4.08 13.87 10.91
N GLY A 512 -4.36 13.55 9.65
CA GLY A 512 -5.00 14.49 8.71
C GLY A 512 -6.40 14.91 9.16
N ALA A 513 -7.20 13.97 9.66
CA ALA A 513 -8.56 14.20 10.09
C ALA A 513 -8.65 15.11 11.34
N VAL A 514 -7.80 14.91 12.35
CA VAL A 514 -7.74 15.79 13.54
C VAL A 514 -7.38 17.22 13.14
N ASN A 515 -6.43 17.39 12.20
CA ASN A 515 -6.08 18.73 11.70
C ASN A 515 -7.22 19.40 10.92
N LEU A 516 -8.09 18.63 10.26
CA LEU A 516 -9.25 19.13 9.52
C LEU A 516 -10.54 19.24 10.37
N SER A 517 -10.60 18.61 11.56
CA SER A 517 -11.86 18.48 12.32
C SER A 517 -12.25 19.69 13.14
N GLY A 518 -11.33 20.64 13.37
CA GLY A 518 -11.56 21.81 14.23
C GLY A 518 -11.75 21.46 15.72
N VAL A 519 -11.57 20.20 16.11
CA VAL A 519 -11.69 19.69 17.48
C VAL A 519 -10.28 19.57 18.06
N PRO A 520 -9.93 20.27 19.17
CA PRO A 520 -8.64 20.15 19.82
C PRO A 520 -8.30 18.69 20.16
N ILE A 521 -7.03 18.32 20.07
CA ILE A 521 -6.59 16.93 20.29
C ILE A 521 -6.93 16.45 21.72
N GLU A 522 -6.94 17.36 22.68
CA GLU A 522 -7.32 17.15 24.08
C GLU A 522 -8.82 16.83 24.24
N GLU A 523 -9.67 17.30 23.32
CA GLU A 523 -11.12 17.09 23.33
C GLU A 523 -11.57 15.86 22.52
N GLN A 524 -10.67 15.20 21.78
CA GLN A 524 -11.01 14.05 20.95
C GLN A 524 -11.55 12.87 21.78
N ARG A 525 -12.61 12.23 21.30
CA ARG A 525 -13.25 11.04 21.91
C ARG A 525 -13.58 10.04 20.80
N LEU A 526 -12.91 8.88 20.82
CA LEU A 526 -12.95 7.89 19.74
C LEU A 526 -13.80 6.69 20.14
N VAL A 527 -14.88 6.44 19.41
CA VAL A 527 -15.64 5.18 19.48
C VAL A 527 -15.19 4.24 18.38
N PHE A 528 -14.79 3.03 18.77
CA PHE A 528 -14.38 1.94 17.88
C PHE A 528 -15.46 0.86 17.88
N MET A 529 -16.22 0.78 16.80
CA MET A 529 -17.19 -0.28 16.58
C MET A 529 -16.47 -1.49 15.97
N GLY A 530 -16.31 -2.55 16.77
CA GLY A 530 -15.52 -3.74 16.43
C GLY A 530 -14.26 -3.91 17.29
N ALA A 531 -14.42 -4.36 18.53
CA ALA A 531 -13.30 -4.66 19.46
C ALA A 531 -12.52 -5.95 19.12
N GLY A 532 -12.34 -6.27 17.84
CA GLY A 532 -11.52 -7.39 17.37
C GLY A 532 -10.03 -7.05 17.30
N SER A 533 -9.23 -7.93 16.69
CA SER A 533 -7.79 -7.76 16.47
C SER A 533 -7.43 -6.45 15.75
N ALA A 534 -8.05 -6.19 14.60
CA ALA A 534 -7.85 -4.95 13.86
C ALA A 534 -8.25 -3.71 14.68
N GLY A 535 -9.41 -3.75 15.36
CA GLY A 535 -9.88 -2.65 16.21
C GLY A 535 -8.94 -2.33 17.37
N VAL A 536 -8.48 -3.35 18.10
CA VAL A 536 -7.51 -3.19 19.19
C VAL A 536 -6.12 -2.77 18.66
N GLY A 537 -5.67 -3.32 17.53
CA GLY A 537 -4.38 -2.98 16.92
C GLY A 537 -4.33 -1.51 16.47
N VAL A 538 -5.34 -1.08 15.70
CA VAL A 538 -5.49 0.33 15.29
C VAL A 538 -5.63 1.25 16.50
N ALA A 539 -6.47 0.91 17.48
CA ALA A 539 -6.61 1.73 18.69
C ALA A 539 -5.29 1.84 19.48
N LYS A 540 -4.49 0.76 19.59
CA LYS A 540 -3.14 0.81 20.19
C LYS A 540 -2.20 1.74 19.41
N GLN A 541 -2.23 1.66 18.07
CA GLN A 541 -1.41 2.54 17.23
C GLN A 541 -1.80 4.02 17.35
N LEU A 542 -3.08 4.31 17.57
CA LEU A 542 -3.55 5.67 17.86
C LEU A 542 -3.28 6.10 19.32
N VAL A 543 -3.14 5.21 20.30
CA VAL A 543 -2.65 5.58 21.65
C VAL A 543 -1.23 6.18 21.56
N GLU A 544 -0.37 5.65 20.69
CA GLU A 544 0.99 6.15 20.47
C GLU A 544 1.02 7.62 19.96
N TYR A 545 0.00 8.03 19.20
CA TYR A 545 -0.15 9.41 18.71
C TYR A 545 -0.32 10.44 19.83
N TYR A 546 -1.04 10.05 20.89
CA TYR A 546 -1.26 10.85 22.09
C TYR A 546 -0.05 10.82 23.03
N THR A 547 0.57 9.65 23.25
CA THR A 547 1.72 9.54 24.17
C THR A 547 2.95 10.26 23.63
N LYS A 548 3.22 10.21 22.31
CA LYS A 548 4.26 11.05 21.68
C LYS A 548 3.95 12.56 21.69
N ARG A 549 2.78 12.98 22.18
CA ARG A 549 2.39 14.38 22.44
C ARG A 549 2.35 14.73 23.93
N GLY A 550 2.86 13.85 24.80
CA GLY A 550 3.04 14.10 26.23
C GLY A 550 1.88 13.64 27.13
N LEU A 551 0.83 12.99 26.59
CA LEU A 551 -0.16 12.32 27.43
C LEU A 551 0.47 11.06 28.06
N SER A 552 0.09 10.73 29.29
CA SER A 552 0.37 9.42 29.86
C SER A 552 -0.38 8.32 29.08
N GLU A 553 0.11 7.08 29.12
CA GLU A 553 -0.56 5.95 28.46
C GLU A 553 -2.03 5.83 28.89
N GLN A 554 -2.32 6.02 30.18
CA GLN A 554 -3.69 5.99 30.70
C GLN A 554 -4.53 7.16 30.16
N ALA A 555 -4.03 8.40 30.22
CA ALA A 555 -4.75 9.57 29.69
C ALA A 555 -4.97 9.50 28.16
N ALA A 556 -4.09 8.81 27.43
CA ALA A 556 -4.28 8.46 26.03
C ALA A 556 -5.36 7.38 25.86
N LYS A 557 -5.34 6.29 26.63
CA LYS A 557 -6.37 5.23 26.63
C LYS A 557 -7.75 5.75 27.01
N ASP A 558 -7.83 6.80 27.82
CA ASP A 558 -9.07 7.51 28.17
C ASP A 558 -9.64 8.39 27.04
N LYS A 559 -9.08 8.29 25.82
CA LYS A 559 -9.68 8.78 24.57
C LYS A 559 -10.46 7.70 23.80
N PHE A 560 -10.43 6.43 24.23
CA PHE A 560 -10.91 5.28 23.45
C PHE A 560 -12.04 4.50 24.15
N TRP A 561 -13.13 4.27 23.41
CA TRP A 561 -14.26 3.44 23.80
C TRP A 561 -14.48 2.36 22.73
N LEU A 562 -14.20 1.09 23.06
CA LEU A 562 -14.36 -0.03 22.13
C LEU A 562 -15.70 -0.74 22.36
N VAL A 563 -16.38 -1.10 21.28
CA VAL A 563 -17.70 -1.75 21.28
C VAL A 563 -17.60 -3.10 20.56
N ASP A 564 -18.24 -4.13 21.10
CA ASP A 564 -18.40 -5.45 20.45
C ASP A 564 -19.87 -5.88 20.38
N THR A 565 -20.13 -7.13 20.01
CA THR A 565 -21.47 -7.71 19.88
C THR A 565 -22.28 -7.78 21.18
N LYS A 566 -21.71 -7.37 22.32
CA LYS A 566 -22.40 -7.22 23.61
C LYS A 566 -22.48 -5.76 24.10
N GLY A 567 -22.11 -4.79 23.26
CA GLY A 567 -22.04 -3.38 23.60
C GLY A 567 -20.63 -2.92 24.00
N LEU A 568 -20.55 -1.86 24.80
CA LEU A 568 -19.28 -1.27 25.26
C LEU A 568 -18.42 -2.32 25.99
N VAL A 569 -17.10 -2.27 25.82
CA VAL A 569 -16.14 -3.11 26.55
C VAL A 569 -15.78 -2.43 27.87
N THR A 570 -16.33 -2.96 28.96
CA THR A 570 -16.17 -2.50 30.36
C THR A 570 -15.58 -3.63 31.22
N LYS A 571 -14.91 -3.30 32.34
CA LYS A 571 -14.32 -4.30 33.26
C LYS A 571 -15.36 -5.03 34.10
N ASP A 572 -16.52 -4.43 34.31
CA ASP A 572 -17.63 -4.90 35.15
C ASP A 572 -18.77 -5.55 34.35
N ARG A 573 -18.60 -5.75 33.03
CA ARG A 573 -19.61 -6.29 32.09
C ARG A 573 -20.15 -7.69 32.44
N GLY A 574 -19.49 -8.40 33.35
CA GLY A 574 -19.86 -9.75 33.80
C GLY A 574 -19.48 -10.89 32.85
N ASP A 575 -18.94 -10.61 31.67
CA ASP A 575 -18.45 -11.64 30.73
C ASP A 575 -16.92 -11.79 30.72
N LYS A 576 -16.44 -13.00 30.40
CA LYS A 576 -15.01 -13.26 30.26
C LYS A 576 -14.46 -12.58 28.99
N LEU A 577 -13.96 -11.35 29.14
CA LEU A 577 -13.27 -10.64 28.07
C LEU A 577 -12.05 -11.42 27.56
N ALA A 578 -11.89 -11.47 26.24
CA ALA A 578 -10.67 -11.95 25.59
C ALA A 578 -9.49 -11.02 25.91
N GLU A 579 -8.27 -11.55 25.97
CA GLU A 579 -7.09 -10.85 26.50
C GLU A 579 -6.84 -9.50 25.80
N HIS A 580 -6.94 -9.48 24.46
CA HIS A 580 -6.75 -8.28 23.65
C HIS A 580 -7.74 -7.14 24.00
N LYS A 581 -8.94 -7.45 24.48
CA LYS A 581 -9.96 -6.45 24.85
C LYS A 581 -9.67 -5.76 26.19
N LYS A 582 -9.00 -6.44 27.13
CA LYS A 582 -8.79 -5.94 28.50
C LYS A 582 -8.02 -4.62 28.55
N TYR A 583 -7.11 -4.39 27.61
CA TYR A 583 -6.30 -3.16 27.53
C TYR A 583 -7.15 -1.88 27.39
N PHE A 584 -8.30 -1.97 26.71
CA PHE A 584 -9.24 -0.85 26.50
C PHE A 584 -10.52 -0.97 27.33
N ALA A 585 -10.62 -1.94 28.24
CA ALA A 585 -11.81 -2.14 29.05
C ALA A 585 -12.05 -0.94 29.99
N ARG A 586 -13.16 -0.24 29.77
CA ARG A 586 -13.58 0.94 30.55
C ARG A 586 -13.91 0.59 32.01
N SER A 587 -13.83 1.59 32.89
CA SER A 587 -14.26 1.49 34.30
C SER A 587 -14.83 2.81 34.85
N ASP A 588 -15.12 3.76 33.96
CA ASP A 588 -15.77 5.05 34.18
C ASP A 588 -17.30 4.99 33.93
N ASN A 589 -17.80 3.85 33.45
CA ASN A 589 -19.20 3.57 33.13
C ASN A 589 -20.16 3.59 34.33
N SER A 590 -19.66 3.77 35.56
CA SER A 590 -20.46 3.95 36.78
C SER A 590 -21.51 2.84 37.02
N GLY A 591 -21.18 1.59 36.64
CA GLY A 591 -22.07 0.43 36.75
C GLY A 591 -23.11 0.29 35.61
N HIS A 592 -23.26 1.30 34.75
CA HIS A 592 -24.12 1.21 33.57
C HIS A 592 -23.45 0.42 32.45
N GLN A 593 -24.25 -0.33 31.68
CA GLN A 593 -23.78 -1.16 30.57
C GLN A 593 -24.52 -0.77 29.29
N PHE A 594 -23.81 -0.09 28.40
CA PHE A 594 -24.33 0.45 27.13
C PHE A 594 -24.28 -0.65 26.06
N ARG A 595 -25.45 -1.06 25.55
CA ARG A 595 -25.63 -2.25 24.70
C ARG A 595 -25.66 -1.92 23.21
N THR A 596 -26.25 -0.79 22.83
CA THR A 596 -26.33 -0.32 21.43
C THR A 596 -25.22 0.69 21.11
N LEU A 597 -24.95 0.92 19.82
CA LEU A 597 -24.01 1.94 19.38
C LEU A 597 -24.57 3.34 19.63
N GLU A 598 -25.89 3.53 19.51
CA GLU A 598 -26.61 4.74 19.87
C GLU A 598 -26.44 5.12 21.35
N GLU A 599 -26.64 4.17 22.28
CA GLU A 599 -26.38 4.38 23.72
C GLU A 599 -24.92 4.80 23.99
N VAL A 600 -23.96 4.16 23.31
CA VAL A 600 -22.54 4.51 23.43
C VAL A 600 -22.26 5.90 22.87
N ILE A 601 -22.85 6.29 21.74
CA ILE A 601 -22.69 7.64 21.17
C ILE A 601 -23.34 8.69 22.07
N GLU A 602 -24.50 8.39 22.68
CA GLU A 602 -25.15 9.29 23.62
C GLU A 602 -24.32 9.54 24.89
N TYR A 603 -23.72 8.49 25.46
CA TYR A 603 -22.85 8.59 26.64
C TYR A 603 -21.45 9.17 26.33
N VAL A 604 -20.83 8.73 25.23
CA VAL A 604 -19.45 9.11 24.86
C VAL A 604 -19.38 10.43 24.11
N LYS A 605 -20.48 10.96 23.55
CA LYS A 605 -20.51 12.16 22.68
C LYS A 605 -19.25 12.24 21.78
N PRO A 606 -18.98 11.20 20.96
CA PRO A 606 -17.71 11.05 20.27
C PRO A 606 -17.44 12.13 19.23
N THR A 607 -16.16 12.33 18.94
CA THR A 607 -15.66 13.18 17.84
C THR A 607 -15.19 12.36 16.64
N ALA A 608 -14.84 11.08 16.87
CA ALA A 608 -14.49 10.12 15.84
C ALA A 608 -15.23 8.79 16.06
N LEU A 609 -15.73 8.21 14.97
CA LEU A 609 -16.34 6.88 14.93
C LEU A 609 -15.60 6.02 13.89
N VAL A 610 -15.02 4.91 14.33
CA VAL A 610 -14.21 3.99 13.50
C VAL A 610 -14.89 2.63 13.44
N GLY A 611 -15.14 2.11 12.24
CA GLY A 611 -15.82 0.85 11.98
C GLY A 611 -14.86 -0.21 11.47
N LEU A 612 -14.73 -1.31 12.21
CA LEU A 612 -13.87 -2.47 11.92
C LEU A 612 -14.62 -3.78 12.22
N THR A 613 -15.87 -3.89 11.72
CA THR A 613 -16.82 -4.97 12.06
C THR A 613 -17.04 -6.04 10.99
N ALA A 614 -16.66 -5.79 9.73
CA ALA A 614 -17.10 -6.55 8.56
C ALA A 614 -18.64 -6.73 8.44
N THR A 615 -19.41 -5.78 8.97
CA THR A 615 -20.89 -5.80 9.00
C THR A 615 -21.46 -4.52 8.38
N PHE A 616 -22.13 -4.68 7.24
CA PHE A 616 -22.72 -3.56 6.50
C PHE A 616 -23.93 -2.96 7.24
N GLY A 617 -24.08 -1.63 7.16
CA GLY A 617 -25.24 -0.91 7.69
C GLY A 617 -25.24 -0.67 9.20
N VAL A 618 -24.15 -1.01 9.92
CA VAL A 618 -24.00 -0.75 11.36
C VAL A 618 -23.93 0.75 11.68
N PHE A 619 -23.44 1.57 10.74
CA PHE A 619 -23.53 3.02 10.85
C PHE A 619 -24.83 3.47 10.17
N THR A 620 -25.90 3.46 10.96
CA THR A 620 -27.24 3.91 10.59
C THR A 620 -27.34 5.45 10.50
N GLU A 621 -28.42 5.97 9.92
CA GLU A 621 -28.68 7.42 9.90
C GLU A 621 -28.77 8.01 11.32
N SER A 622 -29.38 7.28 12.27
CA SER A 622 -29.42 7.67 13.69
C SER A 622 -28.01 7.77 14.29
N VAL A 623 -27.16 6.75 14.08
CA VAL A 623 -25.76 6.73 14.53
C VAL A 623 -24.95 7.91 13.96
N VAL A 624 -25.04 8.15 12.65
CA VAL A 624 -24.25 9.19 11.98
C VAL A 624 -24.74 10.60 12.32
N ARG A 625 -26.05 10.82 12.46
CA ARG A 625 -26.60 12.10 12.94
C ARG A 625 -26.30 12.34 14.41
N ALA A 626 -26.30 11.32 15.26
CA ALA A 626 -25.92 11.45 16.67
C ALA A 626 -24.42 11.75 16.86
N LEU A 627 -23.55 11.18 16.01
CA LEU A 627 -22.13 11.58 15.91
C LEU A 627 -21.99 13.05 15.51
N LYS A 628 -22.69 13.50 14.45
CA LYS A 628 -22.68 14.91 14.03
C LYS A 628 -23.14 15.84 15.15
N ALA A 629 -24.29 15.57 15.76
CA ALA A 629 -24.84 16.38 16.85
C ALA A 629 -23.89 16.47 18.07
N SER A 630 -23.16 15.37 18.37
CA SER A 630 -22.14 15.35 19.43
C SER A 630 -20.96 16.29 19.14
N VAL A 631 -20.59 16.45 17.86
CA VAL A 631 -19.49 17.31 17.42
C VAL A 631 -19.92 18.77 17.28
N ASP A 632 -21.10 19.02 16.68
CA ASP A 632 -21.67 20.36 16.55
C ASP A 632 -21.87 21.02 17.93
N ALA A 633 -22.32 20.25 18.92
CA ALA A 633 -22.47 20.71 20.31
C ALA A 633 -21.15 21.13 20.99
N GLY A 634 -20.00 20.71 20.46
CA GLY A 634 -18.68 21.16 20.92
C GLY A 634 -18.28 22.54 20.40
N GLY A 635 -18.95 23.08 19.37
CA GLY A 635 -18.67 24.41 18.83
C GLY A 635 -18.72 24.53 17.30
N LEU A 636 -18.89 25.76 16.82
CA LEU A 636 -19.06 26.11 15.41
C LEU A 636 -17.86 25.65 14.55
N GLY A 637 -18.15 25.09 13.38
CA GLY A 637 -17.13 24.71 12.37
C GLY A 637 -16.37 23.43 12.66
N ARG A 638 -16.68 22.74 13.77
CA ARG A 638 -16.20 21.38 14.04
C ARG A 638 -16.80 20.38 13.06
N ARG A 639 -16.09 19.28 12.77
CA ARG A 639 -16.46 18.28 11.76
C ARG A 639 -16.30 16.86 12.28
N PRO A 640 -17.31 15.96 12.14
CA PRO A 640 -17.21 14.59 12.65
C PRO A 640 -16.28 13.74 11.79
N ILE A 641 -15.42 12.94 12.45
CA ILE A 641 -14.53 11.97 11.79
C ILE A 641 -15.27 10.63 11.72
N LEU A 642 -15.46 10.08 10.52
CA LEU A 642 -16.22 8.83 10.32
C LEU A 642 -15.47 7.88 9.38
N PHE A 643 -14.93 6.80 9.92
CA PHE A 643 -14.07 5.86 9.21
C PHE A 643 -14.72 4.45 9.11
N PRO A 644 -15.58 4.15 8.12
CA PRO A 644 -16.07 2.79 7.85
C PRO A 644 -15.01 1.99 7.07
N LEU A 645 -14.11 1.31 7.80
CA LEU A 645 -12.90 0.71 7.24
C LEU A 645 -13.10 -0.73 6.75
N SER A 646 -14.25 -1.33 7.00
CA SER A 646 -14.51 -2.73 6.64
C SER A 646 -14.49 -2.98 5.12
N ASN A 647 -13.99 -4.16 4.75
CA ASN A 647 -13.78 -4.62 3.37
C ASN A 647 -14.44 -5.99 3.13
N PRO A 648 -14.86 -6.31 1.88
CA PRO A 648 -14.99 -5.41 0.72
C PRO A 648 -16.18 -4.44 0.87
N LEU A 649 -16.54 -3.71 -0.20
CA LEU A 649 -17.62 -2.70 -0.21
C LEU A 649 -18.95 -3.19 0.40
N SER A 650 -19.32 -4.45 0.16
CA SER A 650 -20.52 -5.10 0.72
C SER A 650 -20.47 -5.36 2.23
N LYS A 651 -19.39 -4.95 2.91
CA LYS A 651 -19.15 -5.08 4.35
C LYS A 651 -18.85 -3.74 5.04
N ALA A 652 -18.74 -2.63 4.30
CA ALA A 652 -18.49 -1.30 4.86
C ALA A 652 -19.66 -0.82 5.74
N GLU A 653 -19.37 -0.22 6.89
CA GLU A 653 -20.40 0.11 7.89
C GLU A 653 -21.47 1.10 7.39
N CYS A 654 -21.11 2.00 6.47
CA CYS A 654 -22.02 2.83 5.66
C CYS A 654 -21.37 3.22 4.32
N THR A 655 -22.14 3.78 3.38
CA THR A 655 -21.59 4.33 2.12
C THR A 655 -21.07 5.77 2.28
N PHE A 656 -20.25 6.21 1.33
CA PHE A 656 -19.80 7.61 1.26
C PHE A 656 -20.96 8.60 1.05
N GLU A 657 -21.89 8.27 0.16
CA GLU A 657 -23.10 9.07 -0.11
C GLU A 657 -23.97 9.22 1.14
N GLN A 658 -24.18 8.12 1.89
CA GLN A 658 -24.86 8.14 3.18
C GLN A 658 -24.14 9.04 4.18
N ALA A 659 -22.83 8.87 4.36
CA ALA A 659 -22.04 9.68 5.29
C ALA A 659 -22.07 11.19 4.97
N VAL A 660 -21.99 11.56 3.69
CA VAL A 660 -22.10 12.96 3.24
C VAL A 660 -23.51 13.51 3.49
N THR A 661 -24.55 12.74 3.14
CA THR A 661 -25.96 13.17 3.24
C THR A 661 -26.42 13.30 4.70
N TRP A 662 -26.07 12.35 5.55
CA TRP A 662 -26.45 12.34 6.97
C TRP A 662 -25.65 13.31 7.85
N THR A 663 -24.60 13.92 7.30
CA THR A 663 -23.81 14.95 8.00
C THR A 663 -23.87 16.32 7.32
N ASP A 664 -24.76 16.50 6.35
CA ASP A 664 -24.95 17.76 5.62
C ASP A 664 -23.63 18.27 4.99
N GLY A 665 -22.81 17.34 4.50
CA GLY A 665 -21.48 17.61 3.92
C GLY A 665 -20.33 17.80 4.92
N THR A 666 -20.61 17.82 6.23
CA THR A 666 -19.59 18.16 7.25
C THR A 666 -18.60 17.05 7.58
N VAL A 667 -18.90 15.78 7.29
CA VAL A 667 -18.04 14.62 7.62
C VAL A 667 -16.61 14.72 7.08
N ILE A 668 -15.65 14.18 7.85
CA ILE A 668 -14.32 13.79 7.38
C ILE A 668 -14.34 12.26 7.24
N PHE A 669 -14.53 11.79 6.02
CA PHE A 669 -14.77 10.39 5.70
C PHE A 669 -13.52 9.70 5.17
N ALA A 670 -13.27 8.45 5.61
CA ALA A 670 -12.34 7.54 4.94
C ALA A 670 -12.75 6.08 5.08
N SER A 671 -12.70 5.32 3.98
CA SER A 671 -13.11 3.91 3.93
C SER A 671 -11.97 2.96 3.58
N GLY A 672 -12.13 1.67 3.87
CA GLY A 672 -11.18 0.64 3.41
C GLY A 672 -11.33 0.36 1.91
N SER A 673 -12.57 0.27 1.44
CA SER A 673 -12.92 0.06 0.03
C SER A 673 -13.09 1.38 -0.73
N PRO A 674 -12.85 1.42 -2.06
CA PRO A 674 -13.00 2.63 -2.85
C PRO A 674 -14.47 2.98 -3.08
N PHE A 675 -14.78 4.29 -3.04
CA PHE A 675 -16.07 4.85 -3.45
C PHE A 675 -15.88 5.86 -4.61
N SER A 676 -16.95 6.10 -5.37
CA SER A 676 -17.02 7.21 -6.31
C SER A 676 -17.13 8.56 -5.59
N SER A 677 -16.74 9.64 -6.26
CA SER A 677 -17.08 11.00 -5.80
C SER A 677 -18.59 11.24 -5.91
N PHE A 678 -19.14 12.03 -5.00
CA PHE A 678 -20.58 12.27 -4.86
C PHE A 678 -20.88 13.77 -5.01
N SER A 679 -21.88 14.12 -5.82
CA SER A 679 -22.17 15.52 -6.18
C SER A 679 -23.59 15.91 -5.76
N VAL A 680 -23.69 16.85 -4.82
CA VAL A 680 -24.95 17.42 -4.36
C VAL A 680 -25.23 18.70 -5.14
N LYS A 681 -26.44 18.83 -5.71
CA LYS A 681 -26.93 20.10 -6.26
C LYS A 681 -27.49 20.96 -5.12
N LEU A 682 -26.83 22.06 -4.82
CA LEU A 682 -27.44 23.20 -4.13
C LEU A 682 -28.10 24.09 -5.20
N SER A 683 -28.92 25.07 -4.79
CA SER A 683 -29.82 25.83 -5.67
C SER A 683 -29.15 26.32 -6.97
N ASP A 684 -27.98 26.94 -6.85
CA ASP A 684 -27.30 27.65 -7.93
C ASP A 684 -25.95 27.02 -8.31
N HIS A 685 -25.51 25.96 -7.63
CA HIS A 685 -24.22 25.31 -7.85
C HIS A 685 -24.18 23.85 -7.36
N ALA A 686 -23.35 23.02 -7.99
CA ALA A 686 -23.08 21.66 -7.53
C ALA A 686 -21.80 21.60 -6.68
N VAL A 687 -21.87 20.92 -5.53
CA VAL A 687 -20.72 20.64 -4.66
C VAL A 687 -20.35 19.16 -4.80
N THR A 688 -19.12 18.89 -5.25
CA THR A 688 -18.58 17.52 -5.36
C THR A 688 -17.71 17.18 -4.17
N TYR A 689 -18.09 16.15 -3.43
CA TYR A 689 -17.34 15.57 -2.34
C TYR A 689 -16.48 14.40 -2.86
N HIS A 690 -15.26 14.29 -2.35
CA HIS A 690 -14.31 13.25 -2.72
C HIS A 690 -14.05 12.30 -1.52
N PRO A 691 -14.18 10.97 -1.69
CA PRO A 691 -13.88 10.02 -0.62
C PRO A 691 -12.37 9.82 -0.46
N ASN A 692 -11.95 9.60 0.78
CA ASN A 692 -10.61 9.11 1.11
C ASN A 692 -10.62 7.57 1.23
N GLN A 693 -9.53 6.91 0.85
CA GLN A 693 -9.38 5.46 1.04
C GLN A 693 -8.18 5.13 1.93
N GLY A 694 -8.43 4.60 3.13
CA GLY A 694 -7.41 4.11 4.05
C GLY A 694 -6.92 2.72 3.67
N ASN A 695 -6.15 2.65 2.58
CA ASN A 695 -5.61 1.39 2.06
C ASN A 695 -4.11 1.26 2.39
N ASN A 696 -3.71 0.12 2.96
CA ASN A 696 -2.34 -0.15 3.44
C ASN A 696 -1.26 0.03 2.35
N VAL A 697 -1.62 0.04 1.05
CA VAL A 697 -0.70 0.38 -0.07
C VAL A 697 -0.04 1.76 0.07
N TYR A 698 -0.57 2.66 0.90
CA TYR A 698 0.09 3.94 1.21
C TYR A 698 1.20 3.84 2.27
N VAL A 699 1.38 2.70 2.94
CA VAL A 699 2.41 2.52 3.99
C VAL A 699 3.28 1.29 3.79
N PHE A 700 2.73 0.11 3.45
CA PHE A 700 3.52 -1.12 3.39
C PHE A 700 4.66 -1.07 2.36
N PRO A 701 4.46 -0.53 1.14
CA PRO A 701 5.54 -0.44 0.16
C PRO A 701 6.72 0.39 0.66
N GLY A 702 6.45 1.53 1.31
CA GLY A 702 7.46 2.39 1.91
C GLY A 702 8.09 1.85 3.19
N ILE A 703 7.34 1.10 4.02
CA ILE A 703 7.91 0.39 5.19
C ILE A 703 8.95 -0.63 4.74
N GLY A 704 8.61 -1.50 3.79
CA GLY A 704 9.55 -2.50 3.26
C GLY A 704 10.74 -1.87 2.56
N LEU A 705 10.53 -0.94 1.63
CA LEU A 705 11.62 -0.23 0.95
C LEU A 705 12.54 0.51 1.93
N GLY A 706 11.96 1.20 2.92
CA GLY A 706 12.72 1.93 3.93
C GLY A 706 13.55 1.01 4.83
N ALA A 707 13.01 -0.16 5.21
CA ALA A 707 13.74 -1.18 5.97
C ALA A 707 14.92 -1.78 5.17
N ILE A 708 14.70 -2.10 3.88
CA ILE A 708 15.74 -2.63 2.97
C ILE A 708 16.84 -1.59 2.76
N LEU A 709 16.48 -0.38 2.34
CA LEU A 709 17.46 0.66 2.00
C LEU A 709 18.26 1.16 3.21
N ALA A 710 17.67 1.14 4.42
CA ALA A 710 18.41 1.41 5.66
C ALA A 710 19.26 0.23 6.15
N LYS A 711 19.17 -0.94 5.51
CA LYS A 711 19.67 -2.22 6.04
C LYS A 711 19.24 -2.43 7.50
N ALA A 712 17.95 -2.29 7.76
CA ALA A 712 17.42 -2.35 9.13
C ALA A 712 17.57 -3.76 9.71
N SER A 713 18.14 -3.89 10.90
CA SER A 713 18.31 -5.18 11.57
C SER A 713 17.00 -5.78 12.11
N ARG A 714 15.99 -4.93 12.34
CA ARG A 714 14.60 -5.26 12.70
C ARG A 714 13.69 -4.06 12.35
N VAL A 715 12.38 -4.27 12.28
CA VAL A 715 11.39 -3.19 12.12
C VAL A 715 10.88 -2.77 13.51
N THR A 716 10.94 -1.48 13.84
CA THR A 716 10.55 -0.92 15.15
C THR A 716 9.16 -0.28 15.12
N ASP A 717 8.49 -0.15 16.27
CA ASP A 717 7.25 0.64 16.37
C ASP A 717 7.49 2.11 15.99
N ASN A 718 8.66 2.67 16.29
CA ASN A 718 9.06 4.00 15.84
C ASN A 718 9.10 4.12 14.31
N MET A 719 9.51 3.08 13.57
CA MET A 719 9.42 3.04 12.10
C MET A 719 7.96 3.00 11.62
N ILE A 720 7.09 2.22 12.27
CA ILE A 720 5.65 2.13 11.95
C ILE A 720 4.90 3.44 12.27
N TYR A 721 5.18 4.07 13.40
CA TYR A 721 4.66 5.41 13.71
C TYR A 721 5.15 6.45 12.72
N THR A 722 6.43 6.36 12.32
CA THR A 722 7.02 7.31 11.38
C THR A 722 6.43 7.17 9.99
N SER A 723 6.10 5.95 9.52
CA SER A 723 5.42 5.77 8.22
C SER A 723 4.03 6.41 8.21
N ALA A 724 3.26 6.28 9.30
CA ALA A 724 1.98 6.93 9.47
C ALA A 724 2.07 8.47 9.43
N ALA A 725 3.04 9.03 10.16
CA ALA A 725 3.29 10.47 10.19
C ALA A 725 3.79 11.01 8.83
N ALA A 726 4.63 10.24 8.14
CA ALA A 726 5.14 10.58 6.81
C ALA A 726 4.03 10.56 5.75
N LEU A 727 3.12 9.58 5.80
CA LEU A 727 1.93 9.54 4.95
C LEU A 727 1.05 10.79 5.16
N ALA A 728 0.74 11.13 6.40
CA ALA A 728 -0.03 12.34 6.72
C ALA A 728 0.64 13.64 6.22
N GLY A 729 1.97 13.66 6.16
CA GLY A 729 2.77 14.77 5.62
C GLY A 729 2.98 14.77 4.10
N SER A 730 2.51 13.76 3.36
CA SER A 730 2.74 13.60 1.91
C SER A 730 1.66 14.23 1.00
N LEU A 731 0.60 14.78 1.63
CA LEU A 731 -0.48 15.51 0.96
C LEU A 731 0.04 16.77 0.25
N ASN A 732 -0.42 17.01 -0.98
CA ASN A 732 -0.12 18.23 -1.72
C ASN A 732 -1.21 19.32 -1.54
N ALA A 733 -0.94 20.54 -2.00
CA ALA A 733 -1.84 21.67 -1.82
C ALA A 733 -3.23 21.52 -2.48
N GLU A 734 -3.34 20.77 -3.59
CA GLU A 734 -4.64 20.48 -4.24
C GLU A 734 -5.46 19.49 -3.40
N GLU A 735 -4.80 18.47 -2.84
CA GLU A 735 -5.43 17.45 -2.01
C GLU A 735 -5.92 18.03 -0.68
N ILE A 736 -5.09 18.86 -0.03
CA ILE A 736 -5.46 19.61 1.18
C ILE A 736 -6.64 20.55 0.90
N HIS A 737 -6.62 21.28 -0.22
CA HIS A 737 -7.73 22.16 -0.63
C HIS A 737 -9.03 21.38 -0.88
N LYS A 738 -8.93 20.13 -1.34
CA LYS A 738 -10.05 19.20 -1.54
C LYS A 738 -10.47 18.46 -0.26
N GLY A 739 -9.89 18.77 0.89
CA GLY A 739 -10.22 18.15 2.18
C GLY A 739 -9.82 16.69 2.29
N LEU A 740 -8.82 16.25 1.52
CA LEU A 740 -8.32 14.87 1.57
C LEU A 740 -7.36 14.68 2.75
N ILE A 741 -7.36 13.47 3.32
CA ILE A 741 -6.47 13.04 4.41
C ILE A 741 -5.46 11.97 3.98
N TYR A 742 -5.57 11.47 2.74
CA TYR A 742 -4.56 10.68 2.05
C TYR A 742 -4.25 11.30 0.68
N PRO A 743 -3.04 11.09 0.13
CA PRO A 743 -2.73 11.39 -1.25
C PRO A 743 -3.70 10.74 -2.23
N ARG A 744 -3.74 11.24 -3.46
CA ARG A 744 -4.39 10.56 -4.59
C ARG A 744 -3.63 9.26 -4.93
N ILE A 745 -4.34 8.24 -5.40
CA ILE A 745 -3.75 6.92 -5.69
C ILE A 745 -2.70 7.00 -6.82
N GLU A 746 -2.83 7.95 -7.74
CA GLU A 746 -1.81 8.25 -8.76
C GLU A 746 -0.47 8.72 -8.15
N ARG A 747 -0.50 9.29 -6.94
CA ARG A 747 0.69 9.72 -6.17
C ARG A 747 1.16 8.68 -5.15
N VAL A 748 0.59 7.46 -5.14
CA VAL A 748 0.98 6.40 -4.19
C VAL A 748 2.48 6.09 -4.20
N ARG A 749 3.12 6.20 -5.37
CA ARG A 749 4.57 6.01 -5.55
C ARG A 749 5.42 7.15 -4.99
N GLU A 750 4.94 8.39 -5.10
CA GLU A 750 5.57 9.57 -4.49
C GLU A 750 5.43 9.52 -2.95
N ALA A 751 4.23 9.17 -2.47
CA ALA A 751 3.94 9.03 -1.04
C ALA A 751 4.80 7.94 -0.38
N ASN A 752 4.93 6.76 -1.00
CA ASN A 752 5.77 5.68 -0.46
C ASN A 752 7.27 5.99 -0.50
N MET A 753 7.75 6.83 -1.43
CA MET A 753 9.12 7.33 -1.40
C MET A 753 9.37 8.21 -0.16
N ILE A 754 8.42 9.09 0.18
CA ILE A 754 8.47 9.92 1.39
C ILE A 754 8.39 9.03 2.65
N VAL A 755 7.50 8.04 2.67
CA VAL A 755 7.41 7.06 3.76
C VAL A 755 8.73 6.30 3.93
N ALA A 756 9.31 5.78 2.84
CA ALA A 756 10.58 5.06 2.88
C ALA A 756 11.71 5.93 3.44
N ARG A 757 11.82 7.20 3.01
CA ARG A 757 12.80 8.15 3.54
C ARG A 757 12.69 8.34 5.05
N GLU A 758 11.48 8.58 5.56
CA GLU A 758 11.29 8.79 7.00
C GLU A 758 11.43 7.50 7.82
N VAL A 759 11.06 6.34 7.25
CA VAL A 759 11.33 5.00 7.82
C VAL A 759 12.84 4.74 7.90
N MET A 760 13.62 5.09 6.86
CA MET A 760 15.09 4.99 6.92
C MET A 760 15.66 5.87 8.04
N LYS A 761 15.21 7.13 8.13
CA LYS A 761 15.63 8.04 9.21
C LYS A 761 15.24 7.52 10.60
N ALA A 762 14.09 6.87 10.74
CA ALA A 762 13.69 6.20 11.98
C ALA A 762 14.63 5.03 12.32
N ALA A 763 14.98 4.19 11.34
CA ALA A 763 15.91 3.09 11.53
C ALA A 763 17.30 3.54 12.04
N ARG A 764 17.82 4.70 11.59
CA ARG A 764 19.04 5.29 12.17
C ARG A 764 18.81 5.78 13.61
N ARG A 765 17.73 6.55 13.86
CA ARG A 765 17.40 7.09 15.20
C ARG A 765 17.23 5.98 16.25
N ASP A 766 16.70 4.83 15.86
CA ASP A 766 16.49 3.67 16.73
C ASP A 766 17.74 2.77 16.87
N GLY A 767 18.86 3.10 16.19
CA GLY A 767 20.09 2.30 16.21
C GLY A 767 19.97 0.95 15.51
N VAL A 768 19.07 0.80 14.53
CA VAL A 768 18.85 -0.46 13.79
C VAL A 768 19.30 -0.41 12.32
N SER A 769 19.61 0.77 11.77
CA SER A 769 20.21 0.88 10.43
C SER A 769 21.66 0.38 10.42
N GLN A 770 22.02 -0.41 9.39
CA GLN A 770 23.39 -0.91 9.16
C GLN A 770 24.10 -0.18 8.00
N LEU A 771 23.69 1.06 7.69
CA LEU A 771 24.42 1.95 6.78
C LEU A 771 25.59 2.67 7.49
N PRO A 772 26.69 3.01 6.79
CA PRO A 772 27.78 3.79 7.37
C PRO A 772 27.35 5.18 7.83
N GLU A 773 27.86 5.64 8.97
CA GLU A 773 27.52 6.96 9.51
C GLU A 773 28.02 8.13 8.63
N GLU A 774 29.12 7.95 7.89
CA GLU A 774 29.61 8.90 6.88
C GLU A 774 28.55 9.23 5.82
N GLN A 775 27.79 8.22 5.38
CA GLN A 775 26.72 8.35 4.40
C GLN A 775 25.50 9.09 4.99
N TRP A 776 25.25 8.93 6.29
CA TRP A 776 24.21 9.67 6.99
C TRP A 776 24.56 11.15 7.20
N LEU A 777 25.83 11.45 7.48
CA LEU A 777 26.31 12.83 7.62
C LEU A 777 26.19 13.63 6.31
N GLU A 778 26.43 13.01 5.16
CA GLU A 778 26.14 13.61 3.84
C GLU A 778 24.65 14.02 3.73
N TRP A 779 23.74 13.14 4.12
CA TRP A 779 22.29 13.43 4.05
C TRP A 779 21.81 14.44 5.11
N GLU A 780 22.55 14.67 6.18
CA GLU A 780 22.26 15.74 7.14
C GLU A 780 22.77 17.11 6.67
N GLU A 781 23.91 17.17 5.97
CA GLU A 781 24.40 18.41 5.35
C GLU A 781 23.50 18.86 4.19
N TRP A 782 23.14 17.93 3.30
CA TRP A 782 22.39 18.24 2.06
C TRP A 782 20.87 18.05 2.18
N GLY A 783 20.41 17.44 3.26
CA GLY A 783 18.99 17.25 3.59
C GLY A 783 18.25 16.23 2.71
N ASP A 784 16.94 16.19 2.90
CA ASP A 784 16.00 15.28 2.21
C ASP A 784 16.24 15.11 0.70
N PRO A 785 16.58 16.14 -0.11
CA PRO A 785 16.85 15.96 -1.54
C PRO A 785 18.02 15.02 -1.88
N ALA A 786 19.02 14.89 -1.00
CA ALA A 786 20.13 13.96 -1.19
C ALA A 786 19.71 12.50 -0.93
N LEU A 787 18.92 12.28 0.13
CA LEU A 787 18.36 10.97 0.44
C LEU A 787 17.27 10.56 -0.58
N ASP A 788 16.42 11.48 -1.04
CA ASP A 788 15.49 11.27 -2.16
C ASP A 788 16.26 10.85 -3.43
N LYS A 789 17.40 11.47 -3.73
CA LYS A 789 18.27 11.09 -4.85
C LYS A 789 18.85 9.69 -4.67
N PHE A 790 19.28 9.32 -3.46
CA PHE A 790 19.78 7.98 -3.15
C PHE A 790 18.71 6.89 -3.34
N ILE A 791 17.47 7.16 -2.90
CA ILE A 791 16.30 6.28 -3.07
C ILE A 791 15.93 6.17 -4.55
N LYS A 792 15.77 7.31 -5.25
CA LYS A 792 15.43 7.34 -6.69
C LYS A 792 16.43 6.60 -7.57
N ALA A 793 17.71 6.57 -7.19
CA ALA A 793 18.75 5.83 -7.90
C ALA A 793 18.77 4.31 -7.58
N ARG A 794 17.80 3.79 -6.81
CA ARG A 794 17.70 2.38 -6.39
C ARG A 794 16.32 1.76 -6.57
N ILE A 795 15.28 2.57 -6.79
CA ILE A 795 13.94 2.07 -7.10
C ILE A 795 13.85 1.68 -8.59
N TYR A 796 13.30 0.50 -8.85
CA TYR A 796 13.00 0.00 -10.19
C TYR A 796 11.92 0.86 -10.87
N ASP A 797 12.23 1.44 -12.02
CA ASP A 797 11.32 2.13 -12.92
C ASP A 797 11.36 1.40 -14.28
N PRO A 798 10.23 0.86 -14.79
CA PRO A 798 10.23 -0.03 -15.96
C PRO A 798 10.80 0.57 -17.25
N GLU A 799 11.74 -0.11 -17.89
CA GLU A 799 12.35 0.30 -19.17
C GLU A 799 11.78 -0.55 -20.33
N LEU A 800 10.93 0.05 -21.18
CA LEU A 800 10.36 -0.60 -22.37
C LEU A 800 11.25 -0.44 -23.61
#